data_AF-A0A255RF64-F1
#
_entry.id   AF-A0A255RF64-F1
#
_cell.length_a   1.000
_cell.length_b   1.000
_cell.length_c   1.000
_cell.angle_alpha   90.00
_cell.angle_beta   90.00
_cell.angle_gamma   90.00
#
_symmetry.space_group_name_H-M   'P 1'
#
loop_
_entity.id
_entity.type
_entity.pdbx_description
1 polymer ?
#
loop_
_entity_poly.entity_id
_entity_poly.type
_entity_poly.pdbx_seq_one_letter_code
_entity_poly.pdbx_strand_id
1 'polypeptide(L)'
;MVNTKLMKRILSTPYEDIADLDEALTRYKSHALNVMGEKDDTSCSYFAKSNQTNRLGHSIRQHCMKPECSMADKEKVYKTMEELIQLGFDRASYILLDIAIQESLPNAVCGKFKGKSFQEMMNCGWFKNLIDTDYSGDIPPAPNTPNYKQESYNFDKQRCASTTLYHYLSTYHSPLLDEILHYRIFFKKDLHIAALRAFQYMSSGKHKEAFKILSLFHIDMTQTIVSYGEREAALLLAELYEFGLGAAPNLAQALSLYNYCYERFTMEAGYKAGRVCEKIGDYDKAMEWYRKVLDWKVLRPTSWERNYRKEAYSLLPYRLENSFRNLKKSMNPEGHDRISITVKCSGRFSLRLKVLMNASVTITWDNEHNANREVIKWKVNGWNRLEHQYSKPGKHVIEICSDEENVITGIEIEIAFSVTKMNLEACRGLEYLHCTNQRASINPKGLCGLRYLNIRNTKTKRLNIRGMHQLVALDISEIPSLRLIAEKYLPLRYFAMDGQSDLPKKTQLEENIKLNMGKIVPTIDIKRMETVHPTVFYYLRSSKWVAIRNVILKEKKNGVFDKEYLRKLYKMYKILCAKTPKHYPYPNGYLESSENYLYICRWKREKDGRLIEYEDGEEDAYFWNYSWSITLGTPLKDAANRLPFMMYPPRTNAYFAAMSLLAMTANKDEMENYGLSDDPLSIY
;
A
#
# COMPACT_ATOMS: atom_id res chain seq x y z
N MET A 1 0.37 5.37 -16.21
CA MET A 1 1.32 4.40 -16.81
C MET A 1 0.68 3.90 -18.11
N VAL A 2 1.04 4.54 -19.22
CA VAL A 2 0.62 4.14 -20.57
C VAL A 2 0.85 2.64 -20.74
N ASN A 3 -0.08 1.93 -21.38
CA ASN A 3 0.03 0.51 -21.71
C ASN A 3 1.17 0.30 -22.72
N THR A 4 2.40 0.44 -22.21
CA THR A 4 3.68 0.30 -22.91
C THR A 4 3.87 -1.11 -23.43
N LYS A 5 3.09 -2.11 -22.96
CA LYS A 5 3.09 -3.47 -23.52
C LYS A 5 2.41 -3.55 -24.88
N LEU A 6 1.30 -2.84 -25.10
CA LEU A 6 0.62 -2.83 -26.39
C LEU A 6 1.40 -2.00 -27.41
N MET A 7 1.89 -0.82 -26.99
CA MET A 7 2.73 0.04 -27.84
C MET A 7 4.10 -0.58 -28.12
N LYS A 8 4.78 -1.22 -27.15
CA LYS A 8 5.99 -2.00 -27.46
C LYS A 8 5.65 -3.12 -28.44
N ARG A 9 4.58 -3.90 -28.26
CA ARG A 9 4.25 -4.96 -29.24
C ARG A 9 3.96 -4.45 -30.65
N ILE A 10 3.45 -3.23 -30.81
CA ILE A 10 3.18 -2.62 -32.12
C ILE A 10 4.45 -1.99 -32.71
N LEU A 11 5.32 -1.42 -31.88
CA LEU A 11 6.55 -0.71 -32.28
C LEU A 11 7.84 -1.56 -32.26
N SER A 12 7.80 -2.80 -31.76
CA SER A 12 9.00 -3.67 -31.59
C SER A 12 8.95 -4.99 -32.38
N THR A 13 8.01 -5.16 -33.30
CA THR A 13 8.03 -6.29 -34.26
C THR A 13 8.59 -5.84 -35.61
N PRO A 14 9.35 -6.69 -36.32
CA PRO A 14 10.15 -6.28 -37.48
C PRO A 14 9.29 -5.76 -38.62
N TYR A 15 9.86 -4.82 -39.36
CA TYR A 15 9.33 -4.22 -40.58
C TYR A 15 8.92 -5.29 -41.62
N GLU A 16 7.77 -5.12 -42.27
CA GLU A 16 7.59 -5.62 -43.63
C GLU A 16 8.14 -4.54 -44.57
N ASP A 17 9.24 -4.81 -45.26
CA ASP A 17 9.75 -3.93 -46.32
C ASP A 17 8.75 -3.95 -47.48
N ILE A 18 8.24 -2.78 -47.84
CA ILE A 18 7.33 -2.63 -48.99
C ILE A 18 8.19 -2.70 -50.26
N ALA A 19 8.13 -3.84 -50.92
CA ALA A 19 8.72 -4.05 -52.25
C ALA A 19 7.78 -3.57 -53.38
N ASP A 20 6.46 -3.67 -53.17
CA ASP A 20 5.42 -3.20 -54.09
C ASP A 20 4.38 -2.37 -53.31
N LEU A 21 4.31 -1.07 -53.62
CA LEU A 21 3.40 -0.14 -52.96
C LEU A 21 1.94 -0.36 -53.38
N ASP A 22 1.68 -0.73 -54.63
CA ASP A 22 0.32 -0.92 -55.14
C ASP A 22 -0.31 -2.18 -54.52
N GLU A 23 0.49 -3.24 -54.35
CA GLU A 23 0.07 -4.43 -53.59
C GLU A 23 -0.22 -4.08 -52.12
N ALA A 24 0.68 -3.34 -51.47
CA ALA A 24 0.53 -2.93 -50.07
C ALA A 24 -0.73 -2.08 -49.85
N LEU A 25 -0.99 -1.11 -50.72
CA LEU A 25 -2.19 -0.28 -50.68
C LEU A 25 -3.47 -1.10 -50.90
N THR A 26 -3.46 -2.05 -51.82
CA THR A 26 -4.58 -2.96 -52.08
C THR A 26 -4.89 -3.83 -50.86
N ARG A 27 -3.85 -4.42 -50.26
CA ARG A 27 -3.98 -5.20 -49.02
C ARG A 27 -4.51 -4.34 -47.87
N TYR A 28 -4.00 -3.11 -47.72
CA TYR A 28 -4.46 -2.19 -46.68
C TYR A 28 -5.94 -1.84 -46.85
N LYS A 29 -6.37 -1.54 -48.08
CA LYS A 29 -7.78 -1.26 -48.39
C LYS A 29 -8.68 -2.45 -48.07
N SER A 30 -8.27 -3.67 -48.43
CA SER A 30 -8.99 -4.91 -48.09
C SER A 30 -9.09 -5.14 -46.58
N HIS A 31 -7.98 -4.99 -45.84
CA HIS A 31 -7.98 -5.10 -44.38
C HIS A 31 -8.87 -4.04 -43.73
N ALA A 32 -8.81 -2.79 -44.18
CA ALA A 32 -9.64 -1.70 -43.68
C ALA A 32 -11.14 -1.96 -43.91
N LEU A 33 -11.53 -2.42 -45.10
CA LEU A 33 -12.92 -2.80 -45.40
C LEU A 33 -13.41 -3.94 -44.52
N ASN A 34 -12.57 -4.96 -44.30
CA ASN A 34 -12.89 -6.07 -43.40
C ASN A 34 -13.06 -5.61 -41.94
N VAL A 35 -12.21 -4.70 -41.45
CA VAL A 35 -12.34 -4.12 -40.10
C VAL A 35 -13.62 -3.27 -39.98
N MET A 36 -13.98 -2.53 -41.03
CA MET A 36 -15.23 -1.76 -41.05
C MET A 36 -16.48 -2.64 -41.08
N GLY A 37 -16.42 -3.82 -41.72
CA GLY A 37 -17.51 -4.80 -41.76
C GLY A 37 -17.71 -5.57 -40.45
N GLU A 38 -16.68 -5.70 -39.62
CA GLU A 38 -16.72 -6.44 -38.33
C GLU A 38 -16.96 -5.54 -37.11
N LYS A 39 -17.52 -4.34 -37.27
CA LYS A 39 -17.69 -3.33 -36.20
C LYS A 39 -18.46 -3.79 -34.94
N ASP A 40 -19.04 -4.99 -34.93
CA ASP A 40 -19.99 -5.46 -33.93
C ASP A 40 -19.53 -6.63 -33.03
N ASP A 41 -18.27 -7.08 -33.06
CA ASP A 41 -17.87 -8.27 -32.28
C ASP A 41 -16.62 -8.07 -31.41
N THR A 42 -16.70 -8.40 -30.12
CA THR A 42 -15.54 -8.51 -29.20
C THR A 42 -14.67 -9.74 -29.50
N SER A 43 -14.76 -10.27 -30.72
CA SER A 43 -14.16 -11.53 -31.14
C SER A 43 -12.66 -11.40 -31.36
N CYS A 44 -11.94 -12.51 -31.21
CA CYS A 44 -10.52 -12.57 -31.52
C CYS A 44 -10.20 -12.21 -32.99
N SER A 45 -11.15 -12.33 -33.93
CA SER A 45 -10.92 -11.99 -35.35
C SER A 45 -10.80 -10.49 -35.57
N TYR A 46 -11.66 -9.68 -34.94
CA TYR A 46 -11.61 -8.23 -35.02
C TYR A 46 -10.25 -7.70 -34.54
N PHE A 47 -9.80 -8.20 -33.38
CA PHE A 47 -8.49 -7.83 -32.82
C PHE A 47 -7.32 -8.22 -33.73
N ALA A 48 -7.36 -9.42 -34.32
CA ALA A 48 -6.32 -9.87 -35.25
C ALA A 48 -6.28 -9.01 -36.53
N LYS A 49 -7.43 -8.72 -37.13
CA LYS A 49 -7.56 -7.88 -38.34
C LYS A 49 -7.16 -6.43 -38.07
N SER A 50 -7.54 -5.88 -36.93
CA SER A 50 -7.13 -4.54 -36.47
C SER A 50 -5.61 -4.45 -36.31
N ASN A 51 -4.96 -5.47 -35.72
CA ASN A 51 -3.50 -5.51 -35.59
C ASN A 51 -2.77 -5.60 -36.95
N GLN A 52 -3.27 -6.43 -37.87
CA GLN A 52 -2.72 -6.51 -39.23
C GLN A 52 -2.82 -5.18 -39.96
N THR A 53 -3.99 -4.53 -39.88
CA THR A 53 -4.22 -3.21 -40.47
C THR A 53 -3.25 -2.18 -39.89
N ASN A 54 -3.05 -2.15 -38.56
CA ASN A 54 -2.12 -1.22 -37.91
C ASN A 54 -0.67 -1.44 -38.35
N ARG A 55 -0.23 -2.70 -38.51
CA ARG A 55 1.13 -3.04 -38.99
C ARG A 55 1.36 -2.56 -40.41
N LEU A 56 0.46 -2.89 -41.33
CA LEU A 56 0.59 -2.51 -42.73
C LEU A 56 0.50 -0.98 -42.91
N GLY A 57 -0.36 -0.32 -42.13
CA GLY A 57 -0.41 1.14 -42.08
C GLY A 57 0.90 1.77 -41.61
N HIS A 58 1.59 1.15 -40.64
CA HIS A 58 2.92 1.58 -40.21
C HIS A 58 3.98 1.39 -41.32
N SER A 59 3.97 0.25 -42.03
CA SER A 59 4.87 0.04 -43.17
C SER A 59 4.64 1.04 -44.31
N ILE A 60 3.39 1.32 -44.68
CA ILE A 60 3.03 2.31 -45.72
C ILE A 60 3.53 3.69 -45.32
N ARG A 61 3.28 4.08 -44.06
CA ARG A 61 3.81 5.32 -43.48
C ARG A 61 5.33 5.40 -43.64
N GLN A 62 6.07 4.38 -43.22
CA GLN A 62 7.54 4.37 -43.29
C GLN A 62 8.06 4.41 -44.74
N HIS A 63 7.38 3.75 -45.67
CA HIS A 63 7.74 3.78 -47.09
C HIS A 63 7.65 5.20 -47.64
N CYS A 64 6.59 5.96 -47.32
CA CYS A 64 6.48 7.38 -47.69
C CYS A 64 7.59 8.27 -47.12
N MET A 65 8.25 7.83 -46.05
CA MET A 65 9.29 8.57 -45.33
C MET A 65 10.69 8.30 -45.88
N LYS A 66 10.86 7.32 -46.78
CA LYS A 66 12.14 7.07 -47.43
C LYS A 66 12.51 8.28 -48.31
N PRO A 67 13.77 8.79 -48.27
CA PRO A 67 14.21 9.92 -49.10
C PRO A 67 14.00 9.70 -50.60
N GLU A 68 14.04 8.44 -51.02
CA GLU A 68 13.91 7.97 -52.40
C GLU A 68 12.45 7.83 -52.86
N CYS A 69 11.47 7.99 -51.96
CA CYS A 69 10.06 7.82 -52.28
C CYS A 69 9.59 8.92 -53.25
N SER A 70 9.10 8.50 -54.42
CA SER A 70 8.68 9.43 -55.47
C SER A 70 7.43 10.23 -55.06
N MET A 71 7.25 11.43 -55.62
CA MET A 71 6.00 12.19 -55.40
C MET A 71 4.77 11.44 -55.91
N ALA A 72 4.91 10.65 -57.00
CA ALA A 72 3.82 9.85 -57.53
C ALA A 72 3.37 8.76 -56.54
N ASP A 73 4.30 8.11 -55.85
CA ASP A 73 4.02 7.11 -54.83
C ASP A 73 3.35 7.73 -53.60
N LYS A 74 3.83 8.90 -53.16
CA LYS A 74 3.16 9.68 -52.10
C LYS A 74 1.74 10.07 -52.50
N GLU A 75 1.52 10.50 -53.74
CA GLU A 75 0.19 10.84 -54.29
C GLU A 75 -0.78 9.66 -54.23
N LYS A 76 -0.31 8.45 -54.61
CA LYS A 76 -1.08 7.21 -54.48
C LYS A 76 -1.49 6.94 -53.04
N VAL A 77 -0.56 7.11 -52.09
CA VAL A 77 -0.85 6.94 -50.67
C VAL A 77 -1.87 7.97 -50.19
N TYR A 78 -1.69 9.26 -50.51
CA TYR A 78 -2.65 10.30 -50.11
C TYR A 78 -4.05 9.99 -50.62
N LYS A 79 -4.17 9.65 -51.91
CA LYS A 79 -5.45 9.35 -52.55
C LYS A 79 -6.11 8.13 -51.89
N THR A 80 -5.35 7.06 -51.64
CA THR A 80 -5.89 5.84 -51.02
C THR A 80 -6.39 6.10 -49.60
N MET A 81 -5.65 6.90 -48.82
CA MET A 81 -6.07 7.26 -47.46
C MET A 81 -7.30 8.18 -47.49
N GLU A 82 -7.34 9.18 -48.38
CA GLU A 82 -8.51 10.06 -48.55
C GLU A 82 -9.76 9.26 -48.96
N GLU A 83 -9.63 8.30 -49.90
CA GLU A 83 -10.72 7.38 -50.27
C GLU A 83 -11.21 6.55 -49.08
N LEU A 84 -10.28 6.00 -48.28
CA LEU A 84 -10.63 5.21 -47.09
C LEU A 84 -11.35 6.05 -46.03
N ILE A 85 -10.96 7.31 -45.87
CA ILE A 85 -11.63 8.24 -44.95
C ILE A 85 -13.05 8.54 -45.44
N GLN A 86 -13.24 8.76 -46.75
CA GLN A 86 -14.58 8.94 -47.34
C GLN A 86 -15.48 7.71 -47.14
N LEU A 87 -14.89 6.51 -47.11
CA LEU A 87 -15.59 5.25 -46.81
C LEU A 87 -15.84 5.02 -45.31
N GLY A 88 -15.43 5.95 -44.44
CA GLY A 88 -15.65 5.89 -42.99
C GLY A 88 -14.54 5.20 -42.19
N PHE A 89 -13.36 4.97 -42.79
CA PHE A 89 -12.18 4.45 -42.10
C PHE A 89 -11.32 5.58 -41.53
N ASP A 90 -11.77 6.17 -40.42
CA ASP A 90 -11.10 7.32 -39.79
C ASP A 90 -9.64 7.07 -39.40
N ARG A 91 -9.20 5.82 -39.23
CA ARG A 91 -7.80 5.50 -38.90
C ARG A 91 -6.80 5.92 -39.97
N ALA A 92 -7.22 6.03 -41.23
CA ALA A 92 -6.37 6.53 -42.30
C ALA A 92 -5.97 8.01 -42.10
N SER A 93 -6.77 8.81 -41.37
CA SER A 93 -6.45 10.20 -41.05
C SER A 93 -5.20 10.35 -40.18
N TYR A 94 -4.90 9.36 -39.32
CA TYR A 94 -3.69 9.38 -38.48
C TYR A 94 -2.41 9.17 -39.31
N ILE A 95 -2.47 8.34 -40.35
CA ILE A 95 -1.35 8.12 -41.28
C ILE A 95 -1.06 9.42 -42.04
N LEU A 96 -2.11 10.08 -42.54
CA LEU A 96 -1.96 11.38 -43.21
C LEU A 96 -1.45 12.47 -42.26
N LEU A 97 -1.88 12.48 -40.99
CA LEU A 97 -1.39 13.42 -39.99
C LEU A 97 0.13 13.26 -39.76
N ASP A 98 0.60 12.02 -39.66
CA ASP A 98 2.03 11.72 -39.53
C ASP A 98 2.83 12.29 -40.69
N ILE A 99 2.39 11.97 -41.91
CA ILE A 99 3.07 12.38 -43.13
C ILE A 99 3.07 13.91 -43.20
N ALA A 100 1.96 14.57 -42.88
CA ALA A 100 1.87 16.03 -42.84
C ALA A 100 2.83 16.66 -41.80
N ILE A 101 2.90 16.10 -40.58
CA ILE A 101 3.83 16.58 -39.53
C ILE A 101 5.27 16.42 -40.00
N GLN A 102 5.62 15.31 -40.63
CA GLN A 102 6.98 15.09 -41.12
C GLN A 102 7.33 15.97 -42.31
N GLU A 103 6.41 16.17 -43.24
CA GLU A 103 6.59 17.09 -44.38
C GLU A 103 6.70 18.56 -43.97
N SER A 104 6.18 18.91 -42.79
CA SER A 104 6.35 20.24 -42.20
C SER A 104 7.71 20.44 -41.52
N LEU A 105 8.53 19.38 -41.36
CA LEU A 105 9.86 19.51 -40.80
C LEU A 105 10.79 20.29 -41.74
N PRO A 106 11.75 21.09 -41.22
CA PRO A 106 12.66 21.88 -42.05
C PRO A 106 13.44 21.06 -43.09
N ASN A 107 13.74 19.79 -42.78
CA ASN A 107 14.55 18.90 -43.61
C ASN A 107 13.73 18.09 -44.62
N ALA A 108 12.41 18.25 -44.66
CA ALA A 108 11.57 17.54 -45.60
C ALA A 108 11.89 17.97 -47.04
N VAL A 109 12.17 17.03 -47.94
CA VAL A 109 12.58 17.34 -49.32
C VAL A 109 11.37 17.73 -50.18
N CYS A 110 10.29 16.96 -50.11
CA CYS A 110 9.08 17.12 -50.94
C CYS A 110 7.85 16.47 -50.27
N GLY A 111 6.65 16.94 -50.62
CA GLY A 111 5.39 16.39 -50.12
C GLY A 111 4.19 17.32 -50.34
N LYS A 112 2.97 16.74 -50.39
CA LYS A 112 1.71 17.49 -50.66
C LYS A 112 1.36 18.50 -49.59
N PHE A 113 1.88 18.34 -48.37
CA PHE A 113 1.62 19.20 -47.23
C PHE A 113 2.80 20.12 -46.88
N LYS A 114 3.95 19.95 -47.54
CA LYS A 114 5.14 20.78 -47.31
C LYS A 114 4.82 22.25 -47.59
N GLY A 115 5.13 23.12 -46.63
CA GLY A 115 4.95 24.57 -46.74
C GLY A 115 3.51 25.06 -46.56
N LYS A 116 2.53 24.17 -46.34
CA LYS A 116 1.17 24.58 -46.00
C LYS A 116 1.09 25.11 -44.57
N SER A 117 0.41 26.22 -44.40
CA SER A 117 0.02 26.78 -43.09
C SER A 117 -1.05 25.93 -42.41
N PHE A 118 -1.20 26.06 -41.09
CA PHE A 118 -2.31 25.41 -40.36
C PHE A 118 -3.68 25.78 -40.94
N GLN A 119 -3.90 27.01 -41.39
CA GLN A 119 -5.18 27.42 -41.97
C GLN A 119 -5.46 26.69 -43.30
N GLU A 120 -4.45 26.49 -44.14
CA GLU A 120 -4.58 25.69 -45.36
C GLU A 120 -4.81 24.21 -45.04
N MET A 121 -4.19 23.68 -43.99
CA MET A 121 -4.44 22.32 -43.51
C MET A 121 -5.87 22.16 -42.98
N MET A 122 -6.42 23.15 -42.28
CA MET A 122 -7.81 23.16 -41.80
C MET A 122 -8.86 23.19 -42.93
N ASN A 123 -8.46 23.52 -44.16
CA ASN A 123 -9.33 23.37 -45.33
C ASN A 123 -9.39 21.92 -45.85
N CYS A 124 -8.47 21.05 -45.44
CA CYS A 124 -8.55 19.62 -45.74
C CYS A 124 -9.57 18.96 -44.80
N GLY A 125 -10.68 18.44 -45.36
CA GLY A 125 -11.78 17.87 -44.57
C GLY A 125 -11.36 16.78 -43.58
N TRP A 126 -10.42 15.90 -43.96
CA TRP A 126 -9.90 14.87 -43.05
C TRP A 126 -9.11 15.45 -41.86
N PHE A 127 -8.31 16.49 -42.11
CA PHE A 127 -7.48 17.13 -41.10
C PHE A 127 -8.35 17.91 -40.13
N LYS A 128 -9.28 18.71 -40.66
CA LYS A 128 -10.29 19.42 -39.86
C LYS A 128 -11.07 18.44 -38.99
N ASN A 129 -11.63 17.37 -39.56
CA ASN A 129 -12.40 16.39 -38.78
C ASN A 129 -11.58 15.74 -37.65
N LEU A 130 -10.29 15.49 -37.87
CA LEU A 130 -9.41 14.90 -36.87
C LEU A 130 -9.05 15.90 -35.75
N ILE A 131 -8.67 17.13 -36.11
CA ILE A 131 -8.22 18.15 -35.16
C ILE A 131 -9.41 18.79 -34.41
N ASP A 132 -10.55 19.00 -35.09
CA ASP A 132 -11.77 19.57 -34.52
C ASP A 132 -12.60 18.60 -33.68
N THR A 133 -12.23 17.33 -33.60
CA THR A 133 -12.94 16.37 -32.74
C THR A 133 -12.93 16.88 -31.29
N ASP A 134 -14.11 17.20 -30.75
CA ASP A 134 -14.25 17.66 -29.37
C ASP A 134 -13.79 16.56 -28.40
N TYR A 135 -13.10 16.94 -27.33
CA TYR A 135 -12.57 16.01 -26.35
C TYR A 135 -13.54 15.89 -25.17
N SER A 136 -14.12 14.70 -24.96
CA SER A 136 -15.09 14.43 -23.89
C SER A 136 -14.48 13.74 -22.65
N GLY A 137 -13.14 13.61 -22.57
CA GLY A 137 -12.43 12.98 -21.46
C GLY A 137 -11.91 11.58 -21.75
N ASP A 138 -11.30 10.96 -20.74
CA ASP A 138 -10.68 9.61 -20.80
C ASP A 138 -11.58 8.49 -20.24
N ILE A 139 -12.86 8.79 -19.97
CA ILE A 139 -13.83 7.85 -19.44
C ILE A 139 -14.64 7.28 -20.61
N PRO A 140 -14.55 5.97 -20.89
CA PRO A 140 -15.38 5.36 -21.94
C PRO A 140 -16.86 5.49 -21.54
N PRO A 141 -17.77 5.70 -22.51
CA PRO A 141 -19.20 5.75 -22.24
C PRO A 141 -19.65 4.43 -21.58
N ALA A 142 -20.67 4.48 -20.72
CA ALA A 142 -21.17 3.29 -20.07
C ALA A 142 -22.00 2.45 -21.09
N PRO A 143 -22.00 1.11 -21.02
CA PRO A 143 -22.71 0.26 -21.99
C PRO A 143 -24.20 0.56 -22.16
N ASN A 144 -24.81 1.17 -21.13
CA ASN A 144 -26.20 1.60 -21.06
C ASN A 144 -26.46 3.03 -21.55
N THR A 145 -25.46 3.73 -22.09
CA THR A 145 -25.61 5.10 -22.60
C THR A 145 -26.38 5.09 -23.93
N PRO A 146 -27.38 5.99 -24.13
CA PRO A 146 -28.00 6.17 -25.44
C PRO A 146 -26.93 6.41 -26.52
N ASN A 147 -27.03 5.73 -27.66
CA ASN A 147 -26.00 5.80 -28.71
C ASN A 147 -24.59 5.34 -28.28
N TYR A 148 -24.47 4.45 -27.27
CA TYR A 148 -23.19 3.90 -26.77
C TYR A 148 -22.19 3.51 -27.88
N LYS A 149 -22.66 2.89 -28.96
CA LYS A 149 -21.78 2.51 -30.09
C LYS A 149 -21.12 3.73 -30.75
N GLN A 150 -21.89 4.78 -30.99
CA GLN A 150 -21.41 6.01 -31.61
C GLN A 150 -20.52 6.81 -30.65
N GLU A 151 -20.90 6.88 -29.37
CA GLU A 151 -20.08 7.55 -28.36
C GLU A 151 -18.77 6.80 -28.09
N SER A 152 -18.78 5.47 -28.07
CA SER A 152 -17.58 4.63 -27.89
C SER A 152 -16.64 4.78 -29.09
N TYR A 153 -17.19 4.84 -30.31
CA TYR A 153 -16.41 5.11 -31.51
C TYR A 153 -15.74 6.50 -31.47
N ASN A 154 -16.51 7.52 -31.06
CA ASN A 154 -15.98 8.88 -30.89
C ASN A 154 -14.90 8.94 -29.80
N PHE A 155 -15.11 8.24 -28.68
CA PHE A 155 -14.13 8.11 -27.60
C PHE A 155 -12.81 7.48 -28.08
N ASP A 156 -12.87 6.37 -28.82
CA ASP A 156 -11.68 5.73 -29.37
C ASP A 156 -10.95 6.61 -30.39
N LYS A 157 -11.70 7.39 -31.18
CA LYS A 157 -11.13 8.37 -32.12
C LYS A 157 -10.40 9.49 -31.38
N GLN A 158 -11.01 10.06 -30.35
CA GLN A 158 -10.38 11.08 -29.49
C GLN A 158 -9.11 10.57 -28.81
N ARG A 159 -9.16 9.35 -28.25
CA ARG A 159 -8.03 8.73 -27.56
C ARG A 159 -6.87 8.44 -28.51
N CYS A 160 -7.16 7.92 -29.70
CA CYS A 160 -6.16 7.69 -30.73
C CYS A 160 -5.49 9.00 -31.18
N ALA A 161 -6.26 10.06 -31.45
CA ALA A 161 -5.72 11.37 -31.82
C ALA A 161 -4.78 11.92 -30.74
N SER A 162 -5.21 11.91 -29.48
CA SER A 162 -4.44 12.42 -28.34
C SER A 162 -3.14 11.63 -28.11
N THR A 163 -3.22 10.29 -28.18
CA THR A 163 -2.05 9.40 -28.09
C THR A 163 -1.07 9.61 -29.25
N THR A 164 -1.59 9.89 -30.44
CA THR A 164 -0.79 10.13 -31.64
C THR A 164 -0.04 11.47 -31.54
N LEU A 165 -0.72 12.53 -31.10
CA LEU A 165 -0.10 13.81 -30.79
C LEU A 165 0.96 13.70 -29.69
N TYR A 166 0.72 12.91 -28.64
CA TYR A 166 1.71 12.59 -27.61
C TYR A 166 2.99 12.00 -28.21
N HIS A 167 2.84 11.00 -29.08
CA HIS A 167 3.98 10.35 -29.72
C HIS A 167 4.78 11.34 -30.57
N TYR A 168 4.12 12.18 -31.38
CA TYR A 168 4.81 13.18 -32.20
C TYR A 168 5.50 14.23 -31.36
N LEU A 169 4.88 14.69 -30.29
CA LEU A 169 5.48 15.64 -29.34
C LEU A 169 6.77 15.13 -28.71
N SER A 170 6.88 13.82 -28.51
CA SER A 170 8.10 13.19 -27.97
C SER A 170 9.18 12.93 -29.03
N THR A 171 8.83 12.95 -30.31
CA THR A 171 9.70 12.45 -31.40
C THR A 171 10.12 13.57 -32.36
N TYR A 172 9.27 14.57 -32.60
CA TYR A 172 9.46 15.59 -33.62
C TYR A 172 9.22 17.00 -33.05
N HIS A 173 10.07 17.95 -33.45
CA HIS A 173 9.82 19.38 -33.28
C HIS A 173 9.38 19.97 -34.63
N SER A 174 8.07 20.09 -34.84
CA SER A 174 7.45 20.59 -36.08
C SER A 174 6.65 21.87 -35.80
N PRO A 175 6.74 22.91 -36.66
CA PRO A 175 5.90 24.11 -36.55
C PRO A 175 4.40 23.80 -36.64
N LEU A 176 4.00 22.90 -37.55
CA LEU A 176 2.61 22.48 -37.70
C LEU A 176 2.11 21.79 -36.42
N LEU A 177 2.95 20.98 -35.76
CA LEU A 177 2.60 20.33 -34.50
C LEU A 177 2.37 21.36 -33.39
N ASP A 178 3.22 22.39 -33.28
CA ASP A 178 3.02 23.47 -32.30
C ASP A 178 1.72 24.25 -32.57
N GLU A 179 1.37 24.50 -33.84
CA GLU A 179 0.10 25.14 -34.23
C GLU A 179 -1.12 24.27 -33.90
N ILE A 180 -1.05 22.94 -34.13
CA ILE A 180 -2.09 21.99 -33.74
C ILE A 180 -2.31 22.01 -32.22
N LEU A 181 -1.23 21.98 -31.43
CA LEU A 181 -1.33 22.01 -29.97
C LEU A 181 -1.90 23.33 -29.47
N HIS A 182 -1.47 24.45 -30.06
CA HIS A 182 -2.04 25.75 -29.75
C HIS A 182 -3.54 25.78 -30.03
N TYR A 183 -3.97 25.28 -31.20
CA TYR A 183 -5.37 25.17 -31.55
C TYR A 183 -6.16 24.35 -30.51
N ARG A 184 -5.65 23.16 -30.18
CA ARG A 184 -6.30 22.24 -29.24
C ARG A 184 -6.41 22.80 -27.82
N ILE A 185 -5.35 23.43 -27.32
CA ILE A 185 -5.33 23.98 -25.96
C ILE A 185 -6.24 25.22 -25.87
N PHE A 186 -6.08 26.19 -26.78
CA PHE A 186 -6.70 27.50 -26.61
C PHE A 186 -8.12 27.57 -27.17
N PHE A 187 -8.40 26.92 -28.30
CA PHE A 187 -9.72 26.94 -28.94
C PHE A 187 -10.58 25.76 -28.52
N LYS A 188 -10.03 24.54 -28.51
CA LYS A 188 -10.78 23.32 -28.14
C LYS A 188 -10.81 23.02 -26.64
N LYS A 189 -10.03 23.76 -25.84
CA LYS A 189 -9.93 23.57 -24.38
C LYS A 189 -9.61 22.10 -24.02
N ASP A 190 -8.66 21.50 -24.73
CA ASP A 190 -8.21 20.14 -24.49
C ASP A 190 -7.21 20.08 -23.31
N LEU A 191 -7.72 19.71 -22.14
CA LEU A 191 -6.93 19.64 -20.90
C LEU A 191 -5.86 18.53 -20.94
N HIS A 192 -6.10 17.42 -21.64
CA HIS A 192 -5.13 16.33 -21.74
C HIS A 192 -3.89 16.80 -22.51
N ILE A 193 -4.10 17.46 -23.65
CA ILE A 193 -3.02 18.05 -24.44
C ILE A 193 -2.32 19.20 -23.67
N ALA A 194 -3.09 19.99 -22.91
CA ALA A 194 -2.52 21.02 -22.05
C ALA A 194 -1.61 20.46 -20.96
N ALA A 195 -2.02 19.39 -20.27
CA ALA A 195 -1.23 18.69 -19.26
C ALA A 195 0.08 18.15 -19.85
N LEU A 196 -0.01 17.52 -21.03
CA LEU A 196 1.14 17.02 -21.75
C LEU A 196 2.15 18.13 -22.10
N ARG A 197 1.66 19.25 -22.65
CA ARG A 197 2.53 20.37 -23.03
C ARG A 197 3.16 21.01 -21.79
N ALA A 198 2.40 21.12 -20.70
CA ALA A 198 2.90 21.62 -19.43
C ALA A 198 4.02 20.72 -18.86
N PHE A 199 3.85 19.39 -18.92
CA PHE A 199 4.90 18.44 -18.50
C PHE A 199 6.22 18.63 -19.26
N GLN A 200 6.16 18.84 -20.58
CA GLN A 200 7.35 19.14 -21.39
C GLN A 200 7.99 20.47 -21.02
N TYR A 201 7.17 21.49 -20.79
CA TYR A 201 7.65 22.78 -20.32
C TYR A 201 8.32 22.69 -18.95
N MET A 202 7.78 21.90 -18.03
CA MET A 202 8.45 21.63 -16.76
C MET A 202 9.79 20.91 -16.95
N SER A 203 9.83 19.88 -17.82
CA SER A 203 11.06 19.13 -18.10
C SER A 203 12.15 19.97 -18.77
N SER A 204 11.77 21.03 -19.49
CA SER A 204 12.68 21.97 -20.16
C SER A 204 12.91 23.28 -19.36
N GLY A 205 12.42 23.38 -18.13
CA GLY A 205 12.58 24.55 -17.25
C GLY A 205 11.69 25.76 -17.59
N LYS A 206 10.80 25.65 -18.58
CA LYS A 206 9.83 26.68 -19.02
C LYS A 206 8.61 26.73 -18.10
N HIS A 207 8.84 26.93 -16.81
CA HIS A 207 7.79 26.79 -15.79
C HIS A 207 6.67 27.83 -15.91
N LYS A 208 6.97 29.04 -16.39
CA LYS A 208 5.98 30.13 -16.55
C LYS A 208 4.96 29.79 -17.63
N GLU A 209 5.40 29.14 -18.69
CA GLU A 209 4.59 28.67 -19.80
C GLU A 209 3.72 27.49 -19.37
N ALA A 210 4.29 26.55 -18.60
CA ALA A 210 3.54 25.44 -18.01
C ALA A 210 2.42 25.94 -17.10
N PHE A 211 2.74 26.89 -16.19
CA PHE A 211 1.77 27.47 -15.27
C PHE A 211 0.65 28.19 -16.01
N LYS A 212 0.99 29.02 -17.00
CA LYS A 212 0.00 29.74 -17.82
C LYS A 212 -0.97 28.78 -18.48
N ILE A 213 -0.48 27.71 -19.11
CA ILE A 213 -1.33 26.74 -19.81
C ILE A 213 -2.28 26.04 -18.83
N LEU A 214 -1.77 25.50 -17.72
CA LEU A 214 -2.59 24.77 -16.76
C LEU A 214 -3.62 25.67 -16.07
N SER A 215 -3.26 26.93 -15.79
CA SER A 215 -4.14 27.89 -15.11
C SER A 215 -5.32 28.37 -15.97
N LEU A 216 -5.32 28.08 -17.29
CA LEU A 216 -6.47 28.35 -18.15
C LEU A 216 -7.65 27.40 -17.87
N PHE A 217 -7.38 26.27 -17.21
CA PHE A 217 -8.35 25.22 -16.98
C PHE A 217 -8.81 25.27 -15.53
N HIS A 218 -10.13 25.33 -15.34
CA HIS A 218 -10.72 25.15 -14.03
C HIS A 218 -10.78 23.65 -13.71
N ILE A 219 -9.97 23.21 -12.75
CA ILE A 219 -10.02 21.84 -12.23
C ILE A 219 -11.10 21.81 -11.14
N ASP A 220 -12.27 21.29 -11.49
CA ASP A 220 -13.37 21.09 -10.55
C ASP A 220 -13.06 19.91 -9.63
N MET A 221 -12.63 20.23 -8.41
CA MET A 221 -12.26 19.23 -7.41
C MET A 221 -13.47 18.51 -6.77
N THR A 222 -14.71 18.87 -7.15
CA THR A 222 -15.94 18.26 -6.60
C THR A 222 -16.44 17.04 -7.38
N GLN A 223 -15.86 16.76 -8.55
CA GLN A 223 -16.33 15.69 -9.42
C GLN A 223 -16.08 14.28 -8.86
N THR A 224 -17.01 13.36 -9.13
CA THR A 224 -16.96 11.97 -8.65
C THR A 224 -16.18 11.05 -9.58
N ILE A 225 -16.09 11.38 -10.86
CA ILE A 225 -15.33 10.66 -11.90
C ILE A 225 -14.35 11.67 -12.50
N VAL A 226 -13.05 11.35 -12.49
CA VAL A 226 -12.00 12.26 -12.96
C VAL A 226 -11.23 11.59 -14.10
N SER A 227 -10.94 12.34 -15.15
CA SER A 227 -10.14 11.88 -16.28
C SER A 227 -8.65 11.76 -15.91
N TYR A 228 -7.89 11.00 -16.71
CA TYR A 228 -6.46 10.87 -16.51
C TYR A 228 -5.73 12.21 -16.78
N GLY A 229 -6.17 12.96 -17.80
CA GLY A 229 -5.67 14.31 -18.09
C GLY A 229 -5.86 15.30 -16.94
N GLU A 230 -7.04 15.35 -16.31
CA GLU A 230 -7.29 16.22 -15.15
C GLU A 230 -6.40 15.88 -13.96
N ARG A 231 -6.22 14.60 -13.69
CA ARG A 231 -5.31 14.13 -12.64
C ARG A 231 -3.87 14.57 -12.89
N GLU A 232 -3.37 14.39 -14.12
CA GLU A 232 -2.00 14.82 -14.46
C GLU A 232 -1.85 16.33 -14.39
N ALA A 233 -2.81 17.08 -14.94
CA ALA A 233 -2.85 18.54 -14.83
C ALA A 233 -2.84 19.01 -13.36
N ALA A 234 -3.67 18.40 -12.51
CA ALA A 234 -3.74 18.73 -11.09
C ALA A 234 -2.42 18.47 -10.36
N LEU A 235 -1.75 17.34 -10.63
CA LEU A 235 -0.44 17.03 -10.05
C LEU A 235 0.64 18.03 -10.48
N LEU A 236 0.71 18.34 -11.77
CA LEU A 236 1.69 19.30 -12.29
C LEU A 236 1.43 20.71 -11.74
N LEU A 237 0.16 21.13 -11.72
CA LEU A 237 -0.23 22.43 -11.18
C LEU A 237 0.07 22.52 -9.67
N ALA A 238 -0.13 21.44 -8.92
CA ALA A 238 0.23 21.36 -7.50
C ALA A 238 1.73 21.54 -7.28
N GLU A 239 2.58 20.91 -8.11
CA GLU A 239 4.03 21.08 -8.05
C GLU A 239 4.46 22.51 -8.38
N LEU A 240 3.86 23.13 -9.40
CA LEU A 240 4.14 24.52 -9.76
C LEU A 240 3.81 25.46 -8.60
N TYR A 241 2.67 25.27 -7.94
CA TYR A 241 2.29 26.03 -6.75
C TYR A 241 3.18 25.72 -5.53
N GLU A 242 3.56 24.46 -5.30
CA GLU A 242 4.39 24.05 -4.17
C GLU A 242 5.77 24.71 -4.21
N PHE A 243 6.38 24.76 -5.40
CA PHE A 243 7.74 25.23 -5.60
C PHE A 243 7.82 26.69 -6.08
N GLY A 244 6.68 27.35 -6.35
CA GLY A 244 6.67 28.70 -6.90
C GLY A 244 7.28 28.78 -8.30
N LEU A 245 6.99 27.78 -9.13
CA LEU A 245 7.54 27.68 -10.48
C LEU A 245 6.56 28.34 -11.45
N GLY A 246 6.96 29.48 -12.02
CA GLY A 246 6.13 30.24 -12.97
C GLY A 246 5.09 31.18 -12.32
N ALA A 247 4.82 31.02 -11.02
CA ALA A 247 4.01 31.90 -10.18
C ALA A 247 4.58 31.93 -8.74
N ALA A 248 4.06 32.81 -7.88
CA ALA A 248 4.43 32.80 -6.47
C ALA A 248 3.99 31.48 -5.80
N PRO A 249 4.76 30.94 -4.84
CA PRO A 249 4.36 29.74 -4.10
C PRO A 249 2.98 29.89 -3.46
N ASN A 250 2.13 28.88 -3.61
CA ASN A 250 0.83 28.80 -2.96
C ASN A 250 0.62 27.41 -2.36
N LEU A 251 1.13 27.22 -1.14
CA LEU A 251 1.11 25.92 -0.46
C LEU A 251 -0.32 25.43 -0.16
N ALA A 252 -1.27 26.33 0.10
CA ALA A 252 -2.66 25.95 0.36
C ALA A 252 -3.31 25.33 -0.88
N GLN A 253 -3.09 25.94 -2.05
CA GLN A 253 -3.61 25.43 -3.33
C GLN A 253 -2.87 24.18 -3.80
N ALA A 254 -1.56 24.08 -3.56
CA ALA A 254 -0.82 22.85 -3.78
C ALA A 254 -1.38 21.70 -2.93
N LEU A 255 -1.65 21.94 -1.65
CA LEU A 255 -2.23 20.95 -0.75
C LEU A 255 -3.63 20.51 -1.18
N SER A 256 -4.51 21.43 -1.59
CA SER A 256 -5.85 21.05 -2.06
C SER A 256 -5.80 20.15 -3.31
N LEU A 257 -4.91 20.48 -4.26
CA LEU A 257 -4.73 19.69 -5.47
C LEU A 257 -4.11 18.31 -5.17
N TYR A 258 -3.11 18.23 -4.27
CA TYR A 258 -2.57 16.94 -3.86
C TYR A 258 -3.60 16.07 -3.11
N ASN A 259 -4.44 16.67 -2.26
CA ASN A 259 -5.50 15.93 -1.58
C ASN A 259 -6.51 15.36 -2.59
N TYR A 260 -6.93 16.19 -3.54
CA TYR A 260 -7.79 15.78 -4.65
C TYR A 260 -7.20 14.59 -5.43
N CYS A 261 -5.89 14.63 -5.73
CA CYS A 261 -5.21 13.52 -6.39
C CYS A 261 -5.05 12.27 -5.51
N TYR A 262 -4.84 12.43 -4.20
CA TYR A 262 -4.66 11.30 -3.28
C TYR A 262 -5.94 10.49 -3.08
N GLU A 263 -7.07 11.16 -2.81
CA GLU A 263 -8.36 10.49 -2.52
C GLU A 263 -8.83 9.57 -3.65
N ARG A 264 -8.28 9.76 -4.85
CA ARG A 264 -8.78 9.14 -6.08
C ARG A 264 -7.74 8.29 -6.82
N PHE A 265 -6.43 8.57 -6.68
CA PHE A 265 -5.47 8.10 -7.69
C PHE A 265 -4.08 7.66 -7.21
N THR A 266 -3.35 8.47 -6.42
CA THR A 266 -1.92 8.20 -6.15
C THR A 266 -1.48 8.38 -4.70
N MET A 267 -0.73 7.39 -4.22
CA MET A 267 0.06 7.50 -2.99
C MET A 267 1.09 8.63 -3.03
N GLU A 268 1.67 8.90 -4.21
CA GLU A 268 2.68 9.94 -4.38
C GLU A 268 2.12 11.33 -4.04
N ALA A 269 0.85 11.59 -4.38
CA ALA A 269 0.18 12.83 -4.00
C ALA A 269 0.07 12.95 -2.48
N GLY A 270 -0.23 11.86 -1.76
CA GLY A 270 -0.30 11.87 -0.29
C GLY A 270 1.06 12.16 0.36
N TYR A 271 2.16 11.64 -0.19
CA TYR A 271 3.51 11.99 0.28
C TYR A 271 3.82 13.47 0.03
N LYS A 272 3.50 13.98 -1.16
CA LYS A 272 3.69 15.40 -1.49
C LYS A 272 2.82 16.31 -0.62
N ALA A 273 1.58 15.93 -0.33
CA ALA A 273 0.71 16.61 0.63
C ALA A 273 1.36 16.69 2.02
N GLY A 274 1.93 15.58 2.52
CA GLY A 274 2.69 15.57 3.78
C GLY A 274 3.85 16.57 3.79
N ARG A 275 4.65 16.61 2.72
CA ARG A 275 5.74 17.60 2.60
C ARG A 275 5.25 19.04 2.54
N VAL A 276 4.13 19.29 1.86
CA VAL A 276 3.54 20.62 1.80
C VAL A 276 3.09 21.05 3.19
N CYS A 277 2.47 20.16 3.98
CA CYS A 277 2.14 20.43 5.38
C CYS A 277 3.40 20.74 6.22
N GLU A 278 4.52 20.03 6.01
CA GLU A 278 5.79 20.40 6.66
C GLU A 278 6.25 21.81 6.29
N LYS A 279 6.19 22.17 5.01
CA LYS A 279 6.57 23.52 4.53
C LYS A 279 5.66 24.62 5.10
N ILE A 280 4.39 24.30 5.35
CA ILE A 280 3.43 25.20 6.01
C ILE A 280 3.74 25.31 7.52
N GLY A 281 4.41 24.33 8.12
CA GLY A 281 4.61 24.21 9.57
C GLY A 281 3.48 23.46 10.29
N ASP A 282 2.56 22.83 9.56
CA ASP A 282 1.49 21.99 10.12
C ASP A 282 1.98 20.55 10.24
N TYR A 283 2.84 20.32 11.23
CA TYR A 283 3.52 19.03 11.43
C TYR A 283 2.57 17.89 11.81
N ASP A 284 1.47 18.18 12.51
CA ASP A 284 0.45 17.19 12.84
C ASP A 284 -0.24 16.65 11.58
N LYS A 285 -0.64 17.54 10.65
CA LYS A 285 -1.19 17.09 9.36
C LYS A 285 -0.14 16.41 8.50
N ALA A 286 1.11 16.85 8.52
CA ALA A 286 2.19 16.18 7.80
C ALA A 286 2.37 14.73 8.27
N MET A 287 2.40 14.53 9.60
CA MET A 287 2.41 13.20 10.20
C MET A 287 1.17 12.39 9.80
N GLU A 288 -0.02 12.97 9.83
CA GLU A 288 -1.24 12.30 9.39
C GLU A 288 -1.14 11.84 7.93
N TRP A 289 -0.64 12.68 7.04
CA TRP A 289 -0.45 12.36 5.62
C TRP A 289 0.54 11.24 5.42
N TYR A 290 1.72 11.33 6.01
CA TYR A 290 2.72 10.28 5.87
C TYR A 290 2.23 8.96 6.40
N ARG A 291 1.51 9.00 7.52
CA ARG A 291 0.97 7.79 8.12
C ARG A 291 -0.15 7.20 7.24
N LYS A 292 -1.07 8.00 6.69
CA LYS A 292 -2.06 7.55 5.70
C LYS A 292 -1.43 6.84 4.49
N VAL A 293 -0.29 7.34 4.00
CA VAL A 293 0.41 6.74 2.85
C VAL A 293 1.17 5.47 3.26
N LEU A 294 1.81 5.46 4.44
CA LEU A 294 2.46 4.28 4.99
C LEU A 294 1.45 3.14 5.22
N ASP A 295 0.27 3.45 5.77
CA ASP A 295 -0.83 2.49 5.94
C ASP A 295 -1.25 1.87 4.60
N TRP A 296 -1.40 2.70 3.56
CA TRP A 296 -1.78 2.23 2.22
C TRP A 296 -0.74 1.28 1.59
N LYS A 297 0.54 1.40 1.96
CA LYS A 297 1.63 0.54 1.44
C LYS A 297 1.90 -0.73 2.25
N VAL A 298 1.31 -0.90 3.44
CA VAL A 298 1.69 -1.96 4.40
C VAL A 298 0.70 -3.15 4.49
N LEU A 299 -0.47 -3.11 3.85
CA LEU A 299 -1.43 -4.24 3.87
C LEU A 299 -1.10 -5.44 2.96
N ARG A 300 0.18 -5.85 2.91
CA ARG A 300 0.56 -7.25 2.68
C ARG A 300 1.92 -7.51 3.36
N PRO A 301 1.97 -7.93 4.64
CA PRO A 301 3.20 -8.32 5.32
C PRO A 301 3.85 -9.55 4.70
N THR A 302 3.07 -10.40 4.01
CA THR A 302 3.60 -11.51 3.22
C THR A 302 4.38 -11.04 1.98
N SER A 303 4.46 -9.73 1.74
CA SER A 303 5.01 -9.13 0.52
C SER A 303 6.16 -8.14 0.72
N TRP A 304 6.72 -8.00 1.93
CA TRP A 304 7.84 -7.07 2.17
C TRP A 304 8.99 -7.29 1.15
N GLU A 305 9.21 -8.54 0.70
CA GLU A 305 10.10 -8.86 -0.42
C GLU A 305 9.42 -8.96 -1.81
N ARG A 306 8.13 -9.31 -1.90
CA ARG A 306 7.41 -9.51 -3.19
C ARG A 306 7.10 -8.20 -3.92
N ASN A 307 6.72 -7.14 -3.21
CA ASN A 307 6.35 -5.86 -3.85
C ASN A 307 7.57 -4.98 -4.16
N TYR A 308 8.66 -5.11 -3.40
CA TYR A 308 9.93 -4.44 -3.68
C TYR A 308 10.49 -4.78 -5.06
N ARG A 309 10.23 -6.00 -5.57
CA ARG A 309 10.71 -6.44 -6.89
C ARG A 309 9.83 -6.00 -8.07
N LYS A 310 8.54 -5.67 -7.86
CA LYS A 310 7.65 -5.23 -8.96
C LYS A 310 7.59 -3.70 -9.13
N GLU A 311 7.78 -2.93 -8.04
CA GLU A 311 7.86 -1.45 -8.06
C GLU A 311 9.29 -0.93 -7.86
N ALA A 312 10.32 -1.73 -8.18
CA ALA A 312 11.74 -1.46 -7.90
C ALA A 312 12.33 -0.12 -8.43
N TYR A 313 11.53 0.70 -9.12
CA TYR A 313 11.92 2.02 -9.62
C TYR A 313 11.43 3.20 -8.76
N SER A 314 10.58 2.99 -7.75
CA SER A 314 10.08 4.08 -6.90
C SER A 314 10.83 4.17 -5.58
N LEU A 315 11.61 5.25 -5.38
CA LEU A 315 12.24 5.60 -4.09
C LEU A 315 11.24 6.12 -3.04
N LEU A 316 9.95 6.21 -3.38
CA LEU A 316 8.91 6.81 -2.56
C LEU A 316 8.78 6.20 -1.15
N PRO A 317 8.68 4.87 -0.94
CA PRO A 317 8.51 4.32 0.40
C PRO A 317 9.69 4.62 1.33
N TYR A 318 10.91 4.55 0.82
CA TYR A 318 12.11 4.92 1.59
C TYR A 318 12.12 6.41 1.97
N ARG A 319 11.78 7.30 1.02
CA ARG A 319 11.67 8.74 1.27
C ARG A 319 10.59 9.07 2.30
N LEU A 320 9.45 8.41 2.19
CA LEU A 320 8.32 8.56 3.10
C LEU A 320 8.67 8.13 4.52
N GLU A 321 9.27 6.95 4.68
CA GLU A 321 9.71 6.44 5.99
C GLU A 321 10.73 7.39 6.64
N ASN A 322 11.72 7.86 5.88
CA ASN A 322 12.69 8.83 6.39
C ASN A 322 12.06 10.16 6.77
N SER A 323 11.11 10.67 5.97
CA SER A 323 10.42 11.94 6.26
C SER A 323 9.60 11.82 7.54
N PHE A 324 8.84 10.73 7.69
CA PHE A 324 8.09 10.42 8.91
C PHE A 324 8.99 10.35 10.14
N ARG A 325 10.12 9.64 10.06
CA ARG A 325 11.08 9.53 11.17
C ARG A 325 11.69 10.87 11.54
N ASN A 326 12.17 11.63 10.56
CA ASN A 326 12.83 12.91 10.79
C ASN A 326 11.86 13.92 11.41
N LEU A 327 10.64 14.00 10.87
CA LEU A 327 9.59 14.86 11.40
C LEU A 327 9.25 14.46 12.84
N LYS A 328 9.07 13.17 13.11
CA LYS A 328 8.83 12.66 14.45
C LYS A 328 9.94 13.04 15.44
N LYS A 329 11.22 12.90 15.06
CA LYS A 329 12.36 13.33 15.89
C LYS A 329 12.35 14.82 16.16
N SER A 330 11.97 15.63 15.17
CA SER A 330 11.87 17.09 15.35
C SER A 330 10.73 17.48 16.29
N MET A 331 9.60 16.76 16.24
CA MET A 331 8.44 17.02 17.09
C MET A 331 8.62 16.49 18.53
N ASN A 332 9.37 15.40 18.71
CA ASN A 332 9.63 14.80 20.01
C ASN A 332 11.13 14.49 20.21
N PRO A 333 11.97 15.52 20.45
CA PRO A 333 13.42 15.35 20.57
C PRO A 333 13.85 14.57 21.82
N GLU A 334 12.99 14.45 22.83
CA GLU A 334 13.21 13.60 24.02
C GLU A 334 12.53 12.23 23.91
N GLY A 335 11.78 12.04 22.83
CA GLY A 335 11.07 10.83 22.46
C GLY A 335 12.04 9.76 22.00
N HIS A 336 12.64 9.05 22.94
CA HIS A 336 13.58 7.97 22.68
C HIS A 336 13.30 6.79 23.59
N ASP A 337 13.52 5.58 23.10
CA ASP A 337 13.53 4.42 24.00
C ASP A 337 14.66 4.60 25.01
N ARG A 338 14.34 4.51 26.30
CA ARG A 338 15.32 4.57 27.39
C ARG A 338 15.11 3.47 28.40
N ILE A 339 16.18 2.69 28.62
CA ILE A 339 16.25 1.64 29.62
C ILE A 339 17.34 2.01 30.62
N SER A 340 17.02 1.92 31.91
CA SER A 340 18.01 2.06 32.97
C SER A 340 18.07 0.77 33.77
N ILE A 341 19.26 0.18 33.88
CA ILE A 341 19.51 -1.06 34.62
C ILE A 341 20.59 -0.80 35.65
N THR A 342 20.28 -1.03 36.93
CA THR A 342 21.28 -1.00 37.99
C THR A 342 21.73 -2.42 38.29
N VAL A 343 23.02 -2.68 38.11
CA VAL A 343 23.63 -4.00 38.32
C VAL A 343 24.60 -3.97 39.49
N LYS A 344 24.77 -5.12 40.14
CA LYS A 344 25.86 -5.38 41.08
C LYS A 344 26.62 -6.60 40.56
N CYS A 345 27.80 -6.38 39.99
CA CYS A 345 28.62 -7.43 39.39
C CYS A 345 30.10 -7.23 39.76
N SER A 346 30.87 -8.32 39.70
CA SER A 346 32.29 -8.35 40.07
C SER A 346 33.23 -8.42 38.86
N GLY A 347 32.72 -8.21 37.65
CA GLY A 347 33.49 -8.39 36.42
C GLY A 347 32.61 -8.25 35.18
N ARG A 348 32.22 -9.35 34.55
CA ARG A 348 31.46 -9.34 33.29
C ARG A 348 29.96 -9.18 33.50
N PHE A 349 29.33 -8.39 32.64
CA PHE A 349 27.88 -8.34 32.50
C PHE A 349 27.49 -8.50 31.03
N SER A 350 26.47 -9.32 30.75
CA SER A 350 25.96 -9.51 29.38
C SER A 350 24.43 -9.55 29.34
N LEU A 351 23.89 -9.06 28.24
CA LEU A 351 22.47 -9.08 27.92
C LEU A 351 22.28 -9.21 26.40
N ARG A 352 21.06 -9.51 25.95
CA ARG A 352 20.69 -9.38 24.54
C ARG A 352 19.57 -8.37 24.36
N LEU A 353 19.63 -7.61 23.28
CA LEU A 353 18.53 -6.76 22.84
C LEU A 353 18.07 -7.16 21.45
N LYS A 354 16.78 -6.93 21.18
CA LYS A 354 16.18 -7.06 19.86
C LYS A 354 15.69 -5.68 19.43
N VAL A 355 16.04 -5.28 18.21
CA VAL A 355 15.53 -4.06 17.57
C VAL A 355 14.64 -4.37 16.40
N LEU A 356 13.56 -3.60 16.31
CA LEU A 356 12.56 -3.71 15.26
C LEU A 356 13.09 -3.27 13.89
N MET A 357 13.98 -2.28 13.89
CA MET A 357 14.48 -1.66 12.68
C MET A 357 15.91 -1.13 12.81
N ASN A 358 16.46 -0.63 11.70
CA ASN A 358 17.78 0.01 11.70
C ASN A 358 17.70 1.26 12.57
N ALA A 359 18.51 1.29 13.63
CA ALA A 359 18.60 2.38 14.59
C ALA A 359 19.98 2.42 15.24
N SER A 360 20.33 3.58 15.80
CA SER A 360 21.54 3.78 16.58
C SER A 360 21.21 3.60 18.04
N VAL A 361 21.82 2.61 18.68
CA VAL A 361 21.67 2.37 20.11
C VAL A 361 22.92 2.87 20.82
N THR A 362 22.73 3.82 21.73
CA THR A 362 23.77 4.32 22.63
C THR A 362 23.69 3.56 23.94
N ILE A 363 24.81 3.02 24.40
CA ILE A 363 24.94 2.32 25.67
C ILE A 363 25.97 3.06 26.50
N THR A 364 25.58 3.41 27.72
CA THR A 364 26.46 4.00 28.73
C THR A 364 26.60 2.98 29.84
N TRP A 365 27.80 2.43 30.04
CA TRP A 365 28.04 1.33 30.98
C TRP A 365 28.23 1.80 32.43
N ASP A 366 28.48 3.09 32.65
CA ASP A 366 28.48 3.71 33.97
C ASP A 366 28.13 5.20 33.88
N ASN A 367 27.49 5.78 34.88
CA ASN A 367 27.11 7.21 34.88
C ASN A 367 28.14 8.13 35.56
N GLU A 368 29.29 7.59 35.98
CA GLU A 368 30.36 8.37 36.63
C GLU A 368 31.29 9.04 35.59
N HIS A 369 32.19 9.93 36.03
CA HIS A 369 33.03 10.80 35.18
C HIS A 369 33.92 10.07 34.13
N ASN A 370 34.04 8.74 34.17
CA ASN A 370 34.70 7.89 33.17
C ASN A 370 33.74 6.86 32.54
N ALA A 371 32.53 7.29 32.21
CA ALA A 371 31.51 6.50 31.52
C ALA A 371 32.02 5.96 30.18
N ASN A 372 32.18 4.63 30.06
CA ASN A 372 32.40 4.02 28.75
C ASN A 372 31.08 4.09 27.97
N ARG A 373 31.08 4.90 26.90
CA ARG A 373 29.92 5.14 26.03
C ARG A 373 30.18 4.53 24.67
N GLU A 374 29.30 3.64 24.25
CA GLU A 374 29.37 2.95 22.96
C GLU A 374 28.13 3.32 22.13
N VAL A 375 28.32 3.65 20.86
CA VAL A 375 27.23 3.90 19.91
C VAL A 375 27.29 2.83 18.83
N ILE A 376 26.26 2.00 18.77
CA ILE A 376 26.21 0.87 17.84
C ILE A 376 25.07 1.10 16.84
N LYS A 377 25.41 1.05 15.55
CA LYS A 377 24.41 1.05 14.46
C LYS A 377 23.93 -0.37 14.25
N TRP A 378 22.70 -0.65 14.67
CA TRP A 378 22.10 -1.96 14.50
C TRP A 378 21.32 -2.06 13.21
N LYS A 379 21.46 -3.21 12.55
CA LYS A 379 20.60 -3.59 11.44
C LYS A 379 19.42 -4.37 11.98
N VAL A 380 18.27 -4.28 11.33
CA VAL A 380 17.14 -5.19 11.53
C VAL A 380 17.71 -6.59 11.35
N ASN A 381 17.75 -7.41 12.42
CA ASN A 381 17.87 -8.87 12.40
C ASN A 381 18.15 -9.43 13.81
N GLY A 382 17.19 -10.18 14.36
CA GLY A 382 17.41 -11.07 15.51
C GLY A 382 17.80 -10.41 16.84
N TRP A 383 18.22 -11.26 17.78
CA TRP A 383 18.73 -10.87 19.09
C TRP A 383 20.23 -10.59 19.02
N ASN A 384 20.65 -9.41 19.47
CA ASN A 384 22.04 -8.96 19.49
C ASN A 384 22.59 -9.04 20.91
N ARG A 385 23.72 -9.73 21.09
CA ARG A 385 24.38 -9.88 22.39
C ARG A 385 25.30 -8.69 22.67
N LEU A 386 25.18 -8.14 23.87
CA LEU A 386 25.99 -7.06 24.42
C LEU A 386 26.73 -7.56 25.65
N GLU A 387 27.95 -7.11 25.81
CA GLU A 387 28.84 -7.55 26.87
C GLU A 387 29.79 -6.44 27.28
N HIS A 388 29.99 -6.29 28.59
CA HIS A 388 30.94 -5.36 29.15
C HIS A 388 31.71 -6.00 30.30
N GLN A 389 33.00 -5.67 30.38
CA GLN A 389 33.89 -6.10 31.44
C GLN A 389 34.22 -4.92 32.34
N TYR A 390 33.69 -4.93 33.57
CA TYR A 390 34.00 -3.92 34.57
C TYR A 390 35.39 -4.16 35.17
N SER A 391 36.15 -3.09 35.36
CA SER A 391 37.49 -3.12 35.95
C SER A 391 37.48 -3.25 37.47
N LYS A 392 36.39 -2.83 38.12
CA LYS A 392 36.19 -2.93 39.58
C LYS A 392 34.85 -3.59 39.89
N PRO A 393 34.80 -4.46 40.92
CA PRO A 393 33.53 -4.98 41.40
C PRO A 393 32.74 -3.85 42.06
N GLY A 394 31.45 -3.76 41.76
CA GLY A 394 30.69 -2.61 42.22
C GLY A 394 29.23 -2.63 41.83
N LYS A 395 28.59 -1.50 42.15
CA LYS A 395 27.26 -1.17 41.66
C LYS A 395 27.46 -0.27 40.45
N HIS A 396 26.92 -0.67 39.30
CA HIS A 396 27.04 0.06 38.04
C HIS A 396 25.65 0.40 37.51
N VAL A 397 25.55 1.52 36.79
CA VAL A 397 24.31 1.95 36.16
C VAL A 397 24.50 1.92 34.65
N ILE A 398 23.70 1.09 34.00
CA ILE A 398 23.69 0.95 32.55
C ILE A 398 22.50 1.74 32.01
N GLU A 399 22.78 2.66 31.10
CA GLU A 399 21.75 3.37 30.34
C GLU A 399 21.81 2.97 28.87
N ILE A 400 20.68 2.49 28.34
CA ILE A 400 20.53 2.14 26.93
C ILE A 400 19.50 3.09 26.33
N CYS A 401 19.90 3.81 25.30
CA CYS A 401 19.05 4.75 24.58
C CYS A 401 19.04 4.43 23.09
N SER A 402 17.88 4.49 22.43
CA SER A 402 17.80 4.47 20.97
C SER A 402 17.58 5.88 20.42
N ASP A 403 18.09 6.19 19.23
CA ASP A 403 17.79 7.42 18.50
C ASP A 403 16.37 7.47 17.89
N GLU A 404 15.52 6.51 18.23
CA GLU A 404 14.16 6.29 17.74
C GLU A 404 13.30 5.79 18.90
N GLU A 405 11.98 6.01 18.86
CA GLU A 405 11.05 5.45 19.87
C GLU A 405 10.49 4.10 19.45
N ASN A 406 10.21 3.24 20.44
CA ASN A 406 9.57 1.94 20.28
C ASN A 406 10.28 1.05 19.27
N VAL A 407 11.61 1.17 19.18
CA VAL A 407 12.47 0.32 18.33
C VAL A 407 13.07 -0.83 19.13
N ILE A 408 13.35 -0.65 20.43
CA ILE A 408 13.80 -1.72 21.31
C ILE A 408 12.59 -2.60 21.66
N THR A 409 12.53 -3.79 21.03
CA THR A 409 11.40 -4.72 21.16
C THR A 409 11.69 -5.90 22.05
N GLY A 410 12.95 -6.17 22.41
CA GLY A 410 13.29 -7.30 23.27
C GLY A 410 14.47 -7.05 24.18
N ILE A 411 14.40 -7.59 25.41
CA ILE A 411 15.49 -7.59 26.40
C ILE A 411 15.61 -8.99 27.02
N GLU A 412 16.82 -9.56 27.01
CA GLU A 412 17.17 -10.82 27.67
C GLU A 412 18.40 -10.57 28.58
N ILE A 413 18.22 -10.74 29.89
CA ILE A 413 19.35 -10.67 30.84
C ILE A 413 20.00 -12.05 30.93
N GLU A 414 21.26 -12.18 30.52
CA GLU A 414 21.97 -13.47 30.52
C GLU A 414 22.61 -13.79 31.88
N ILE A 415 23.00 -12.77 32.64
CA ILE A 415 23.72 -12.95 33.91
C ILE A 415 22.76 -12.98 35.10
N ALA A 416 22.69 -14.12 35.78
CA ALA A 416 21.88 -14.30 36.98
C ALA A 416 22.34 -13.42 38.16
N PHE A 417 21.38 -13.03 38.99
CA PHE A 417 21.52 -12.34 40.27
C PHE A 417 22.29 -11.01 40.24
N SER A 418 22.44 -10.42 39.05
CA SER A 418 23.20 -9.21 38.81
C SER A 418 22.35 -7.95 38.88
N VAL A 419 21.11 -8.00 38.40
CA VAL A 419 20.20 -6.84 38.35
C VAL A 419 19.57 -6.60 39.71
N THR A 420 19.65 -5.35 40.17
CA THR A 420 19.10 -4.88 41.45
C THR A 420 17.95 -3.89 41.29
N LYS A 421 17.93 -3.11 40.19
CA LYS A 421 16.84 -2.22 39.80
C LYS A 421 16.77 -2.14 38.27
N MET A 422 15.57 -1.98 37.71
CA MET A 422 15.35 -1.82 36.28
C MET A 422 14.20 -0.84 36.05
N ASN A 423 14.35 0.09 35.11
CA ASN A 423 13.30 0.99 34.64
C ASN A 423 13.08 0.78 33.13
N LEU A 424 11.82 0.55 32.75
CA LEU A 424 11.36 0.25 31.39
C LEU A 424 10.25 1.22 30.92
N GLU A 425 9.92 2.26 31.69
CA GLU A 425 8.74 3.11 31.42
C GLU A 425 8.79 3.82 30.05
N ALA A 426 9.99 4.13 29.57
CA ALA A 426 10.22 4.77 28.28
C ALA A 426 10.37 3.77 27.10
N CYS A 427 10.09 2.47 27.30
CA CYS A 427 10.20 1.44 26.26
C CYS A 427 8.84 0.79 25.97
N ARG A 428 7.87 1.57 25.53
CA ARG A 428 6.48 1.10 25.32
C ARG A 428 6.34 0.08 24.18
N GLY A 429 7.28 0.08 23.25
CA GLY A 429 7.38 -0.90 22.15
C GLY A 429 7.92 -2.28 22.54
N LEU A 430 8.22 -2.52 23.82
CA LEU A 430 8.80 -3.79 24.25
C LEU A 430 7.79 -4.95 24.08
N GLU A 431 8.15 -5.94 23.25
CA GLU A 431 7.39 -7.16 22.99
C GLU A 431 7.90 -8.35 23.83
N TYR A 432 9.19 -8.40 24.12
CA TYR A 432 9.84 -9.52 24.80
C TYR A 432 10.65 -9.08 26.03
N LEU A 433 10.28 -9.54 27.22
CA LEU A 433 11.04 -9.31 28.45
C LEU A 433 11.42 -10.65 29.10
N HIS A 434 12.71 -10.98 29.05
CA HIS A 434 13.28 -12.16 29.70
C HIS A 434 14.27 -11.73 30.80
N CYS A 435 13.82 -11.79 32.05
CA CYS A 435 14.56 -11.32 33.21
C CYS A 435 14.48 -12.36 34.34
N THR A 436 15.18 -13.47 34.17
CA THR A 436 15.15 -14.60 35.10
C THR A 436 16.26 -14.54 36.14
N ASN A 437 16.03 -15.13 37.31
CA ASN A 437 17.01 -15.26 38.39
C ASN A 437 17.57 -13.91 38.87
N GLN A 438 16.76 -12.87 39.01
CA GLN A 438 17.25 -11.52 39.35
C GLN A 438 16.90 -11.06 40.78
N ARG A 439 17.75 -10.20 41.35
CA ARG A 439 17.55 -9.62 42.68
C ARG A 439 16.66 -8.38 42.67
N ALA A 440 16.11 -8.01 41.52
CA ALA A 440 15.23 -6.87 41.32
C ALA A 440 13.75 -7.29 41.37
N SER A 441 12.89 -6.33 41.74
CA SER A 441 11.46 -6.40 41.44
C SER A 441 11.24 -5.85 40.04
N ILE A 442 10.58 -6.61 39.18
CA ILE A 442 10.30 -6.21 37.80
C ILE A 442 8.89 -5.65 37.71
N ASN A 443 8.75 -4.44 37.16
CA ASN A 443 7.46 -3.79 36.98
C ASN A 443 7.19 -3.54 35.48
N PRO A 444 6.39 -4.40 34.83
CA PRO A 444 6.05 -4.24 33.42
C PRO A 444 4.87 -3.29 33.17
N LYS A 445 4.43 -2.51 34.17
CA LYS A 445 3.31 -1.56 34.02
C LYS A 445 3.62 -0.56 32.90
N GLY A 446 2.68 -0.40 31.97
CA GLY A 446 2.82 0.51 30.82
C GLY A 446 3.35 -0.17 29.54
N LEU A 447 3.85 -1.41 29.63
CA LEU A 447 4.31 -2.20 28.49
C LEU A 447 3.12 -2.92 27.81
N CYS A 448 2.22 -2.16 27.18
CA CYS A 448 1.00 -2.70 26.58
C CYS A 448 1.25 -3.58 25.33
N GLY A 449 2.41 -3.44 24.69
CA GLY A 449 2.84 -4.26 23.55
C GLY A 449 3.47 -5.61 23.93
N LEU A 450 3.61 -5.90 25.23
CA LEU A 450 4.34 -7.08 25.70
C LEU A 450 3.64 -8.38 25.30
N ARG A 451 4.33 -9.24 24.55
CA ARG A 451 3.89 -10.57 24.11
C ARG A 451 4.41 -11.67 25.01
N TYR A 452 5.63 -11.49 25.52
CA TYR A 452 6.33 -12.46 26.35
C TYR A 452 6.88 -11.79 27.61
N LEU A 453 6.49 -12.32 28.77
CA LEU A 453 7.03 -11.94 30.07
C LEU A 453 7.58 -13.17 30.79
N ASN A 454 8.89 -13.20 31.02
CA ASN A 454 9.52 -14.17 31.88
C ASN A 454 10.30 -13.45 32.99
N ILE A 455 9.81 -13.61 34.21
CA ILE A 455 10.41 -13.05 35.43
C ILE A 455 10.64 -14.13 36.48
N ARG A 456 10.85 -15.38 36.04
CA ARG A 456 11.10 -16.54 36.92
C ARG A 456 12.19 -16.23 37.94
N ASN A 457 11.96 -16.64 39.18
CA ASN A 457 12.92 -16.47 40.28
C ASN A 457 13.39 -15.01 40.45
N THR A 458 12.44 -14.09 40.64
CA THR A 458 12.71 -12.67 40.92
C THR A 458 12.15 -12.25 42.29
N LYS A 459 12.53 -11.07 42.78
CA LYS A 459 11.99 -10.51 44.04
C LYS A 459 10.64 -9.80 43.88
N THR A 460 9.93 -10.05 42.79
CA THR A 460 8.67 -9.39 42.46
C THR A 460 7.56 -9.85 43.41
N LYS A 461 7.04 -8.96 44.25
CA LYS A 461 5.95 -9.30 45.20
C LYS A 461 4.55 -9.04 44.65
N ARG A 462 4.42 -8.10 43.72
CA ARG A 462 3.15 -7.70 43.12
C ARG A 462 3.36 -7.49 41.63
N LEU A 463 2.58 -8.19 40.81
CA LEU A 463 2.62 -8.08 39.36
C LEU A 463 1.25 -7.63 38.84
N ASN A 464 1.21 -6.55 38.08
CA ASN A 464 0.00 -6.05 37.45
C ASN A 464 0.11 -6.18 35.93
N ILE A 465 -0.73 -7.04 35.36
CA ILE A 465 -0.80 -7.34 33.92
C ILE A 465 -2.14 -6.93 33.29
N ARG A 466 -2.92 -6.06 33.96
CA ARG A 466 -4.14 -5.50 33.36
C ARG A 466 -3.80 -4.68 32.11
N GLY A 467 -4.64 -4.76 31.09
CA GLY A 467 -4.42 -4.09 29.80
C GLY A 467 -3.35 -4.73 28.89
N MET A 468 -2.72 -5.85 29.28
CA MET A 468 -1.73 -6.54 28.44
C MET A 468 -2.39 -7.49 27.45
N HIS A 469 -3.10 -6.91 26.47
CA HIS A 469 -3.94 -7.65 25.53
C HIS A 469 -3.18 -8.46 24.47
N GLN A 470 -1.84 -8.36 24.44
CA GLN A 470 -0.95 -9.11 23.55
C GLN A 470 -0.12 -10.18 24.28
N LEU A 471 -0.25 -10.28 25.61
CA LEU A 471 0.58 -11.18 26.44
C LEU A 471 0.16 -12.65 26.28
N VAL A 472 0.80 -13.34 25.34
CA VAL A 472 0.53 -14.75 25.01
C VAL A 472 1.35 -15.74 25.85
N ALA A 473 2.42 -15.29 26.50
CA ALA A 473 3.29 -16.14 27.30
C ALA A 473 3.71 -15.46 28.61
N LEU A 474 3.51 -16.16 29.73
CA LEU A 474 3.83 -15.67 31.07
C LEU A 474 4.53 -16.74 31.91
N ASP A 475 5.76 -16.48 32.31
CA ASP A 475 6.53 -17.30 33.24
C ASP A 475 6.80 -16.53 34.53
N ILE A 476 6.14 -16.97 35.60
CA ILE A 476 6.20 -16.43 36.96
C ILE A 476 6.54 -17.52 37.97
N SER A 477 7.18 -18.60 37.51
CA SER A 477 7.66 -19.68 38.36
C SER A 477 8.72 -19.17 39.34
N GLU A 478 8.86 -19.86 40.48
CA GLU A 478 9.84 -19.57 41.54
C GLU A 478 9.69 -18.17 42.17
N ILE A 479 8.46 -17.64 42.23
CA ILE A 479 8.16 -16.39 42.94
C ILE A 479 7.19 -16.68 44.09
N PRO A 480 7.70 -17.03 45.30
CA PRO A 480 6.83 -17.30 46.43
C PRO A 480 6.06 -16.04 46.85
N SER A 481 4.78 -16.21 47.17
CA SER A 481 3.88 -15.12 47.64
C SER A 481 3.60 -14.00 46.62
N LEU A 482 3.73 -14.26 45.32
CA LEU A 482 3.38 -13.29 44.28
C LEU A 482 1.89 -12.93 44.31
N ARG A 483 1.57 -11.64 44.51
CA ARG A 483 0.22 -11.12 44.30
C ARG A 483 0.03 -10.70 42.85
N LEU A 484 -0.65 -11.53 42.08
CA LEU A 484 -1.00 -11.22 40.68
C LEU A 484 -2.28 -10.37 40.59
N ILE A 485 -2.27 -9.35 39.72
CA ILE A 485 -3.43 -8.55 39.34
C ILE A 485 -3.62 -8.69 37.83
N ALA A 486 -4.68 -9.38 37.45
CA ALA A 486 -5.02 -9.70 36.07
C ALA A 486 -6.48 -9.32 35.76
N GLU A 487 -6.82 -9.32 34.47
CA GLU A 487 -8.21 -9.28 34.01
C GLU A 487 -8.85 -10.66 34.05
N LYS A 488 -10.18 -10.71 33.86
CA LYS A 488 -10.92 -11.98 33.82
C LYS A 488 -10.44 -12.88 32.68
N TYR A 489 -10.25 -12.30 31.50
CA TYR A 489 -9.80 -12.98 30.29
C TYR A 489 -8.43 -12.45 29.88
N LEU A 490 -7.50 -13.36 29.63
CA LEU A 490 -6.16 -13.05 29.12
C LEU A 490 -5.91 -13.85 27.85
N PRO A 491 -5.04 -13.38 26.94
CA PRO A 491 -4.70 -14.08 25.71
C PRO A 491 -3.66 -15.19 25.89
N LEU A 492 -3.39 -15.61 27.14
CA LEU A 492 -2.34 -16.56 27.47
C LEU A 492 -2.50 -17.88 26.72
N ARG A 493 -1.43 -18.28 26.05
CA ARG A 493 -1.23 -19.54 25.34
C ARG A 493 -0.16 -20.40 25.99
N TYR A 494 0.79 -19.79 26.70
CA TYR A 494 1.80 -20.48 27.49
C TYR A 494 1.90 -19.90 28.88
N PHE A 495 1.97 -20.75 29.88
CA PHE A 495 2.02 -20.34 31.27
C PHE A 495 2.89 -21.27 32.11
N ALA A 496 3.70 -20.67 32.97
CA ALA A 496 4.49 -21.38 33.96
C ALA A 496 4.32 -20.68 35.33
N MET A 497 3.91 -21.45 36.33
CA MET A 497 3.69 -21.00 37.70
C MET A 497 3.81 -22.18 38.67
N ASP A 498 4.35 -21.93 39.85
CA ASP A 498 4.54 -22.96 40.87
C ASP A 498 3.20 -23.41 41.50
N GLY A 499 3.26 -24.51 42.27
CA GLY A 499 2.13 -25.04 43.02
C GLY A 499 1.64 -24.16 44.19
N GLN A 500 2.51 -23.34 44.77
CA GLN A 500 2.30 -22.73 46.11
C GLN A 500 1.79 -21.28 46.09
N SER A 501 1.61 -20.66 44.92
CA SER A 501 1.20 -19.26 44.78
C SER A 501 -0.30 -19.13 44.46
N ASP A 502 -1.03 -18.30 45.22
CA ASP A 502 -2.43 -17.84 45.01
C ASP A 502 -3.34 -18.82 44.23
N LEU A 503 -3.70 -19.94 44.86
CA LEU A 503 -4.40 -21.08 44.25
C LEU A 503 -5.68 -20.69 43.46
N PRO A 504 -6.55 -19.78 43.94
CA PRO A 504 -7.73 -19.36 43.17
C PRO A 504 -7.40 -18.67 41.84
N LYS A 505 -6.36 -17.83 41.82
CA LYS A 505 -5.93 -17.17 40.57
C LYS A 505 -5.25 -18.15 39.64
N LYS A 506 -4.51 -19.12 40.18
CA LYS A 506 -3.93 -20.20 39.40
C LYS A 506 -5.02 -20.94 38.63
N THR A 507 -6.06 -21.43 39.30
CA THR A 507 -7.17 -22.14 38.64
C THR A 507 -7.84 -21.30 37.56
N GLN A 508 -8.11 -20.02 37.84
CA GLN A 508 -8.68 -19.11 36.84
C GLN A 508 -7.80 -18.97 35.58
N LEU A 509 -6.47 -18.88 35.76
CA LEU A 509 -5.54 -18.80 34.64
C LEU A 509 -5.45 -20.11 33.87
N GLU A 510 -5.43 -21.25 34.57
CA GLU A 510 -5.43 -22.58 33.96
C GLU A 510 -6.67 -22.78 33.06
N GLU A 511 -7.84 -22.36 33.53
CA GLU A 511 -9.07 -22.34 32.73
C GLU A 511 -8.94 -21.44 31.50
N ASN A 512 -8.43 -20.21 31.66
CA ASN A 512 -8.20 -19.30 30.54
C ASN A 512 -7.25 -19.89 29.48
N ILE A 513 -6.17 -20.53 29.91
CA ILE A 513 -5.18 -21.17 29.03
C ILE A 513 -5.83 -22.32 28.26
N LYS A 514 -6.61 -23.15 28.95
CA LYS A 514 -7.36 -24.25 28.32
C LYS A 514 -8.30 -23.72 27.24
N LEU A 515 -9.05 -22.67 27.54
CA LEU A 515 -9.97 -22.01 26.61
C LEU A 515 -9.26 -21.35 25.42
N ASN A 516 -8.02 -20.90 25.59
CA ASN A 516 -7.23 -20.34 24.50
C ASN A 516 -6.47 -21.40 23.69
N MET A 517 -6.69 -22.69 23.93
CA MET A 517 -5.95 -23.80 23.32
C MET A 517 -4.44 -23.70 23.62
N GLY A 518 -4.10 -23.23 24.82
CA GLY A 518 -2.75 -23.06 25.33
C GLY A 518 -2.23 -24.27 26.10
N LYS A 519 -1.02 -24.14 26.66
CA LYS A 519 -0.33 -25.18 27.43
C LYS A 519 0.27 -24.59 28.71
N ILE A 520 0.17 -25.34 29.79
CA ILE A 520 0.93 -25.11 31.01
C ILE A 520 2.25 -25.86 30.85
N VAL A 521 3.36 -25.19 31.07
CA VAL A 521 4.71 -25.73 30.88
C VAL A 521 5.58 -25.45 32.10
N PRO A 522 6.66 -26.22 32.33
CA PRO A 522 7.55 -25.98 33.47
C PRO A 522 8.32 -24.67 33.32
N THR A 523 8.78 -24.38 32.09
CA THR A 523 9.57 -23.20 31.73
C THR A 523 9.23 -22.78 30.31
N ILE A 524 9.35 -21.48 30.01
CA ILE A 524 9.04 -20.94 28.68
C ILE A 524 10.29 -20.48 27.93
N ASP A 525 10.55 -21.07 26.76
CA ASP A 525 11.60 -20.68 25.81
C ASP A 525 11.13 -19.58 24.84
N ILE A 526 11.83 -18.44 24.86
CA ILE A 526 11.55 -17.25 24.04
C ILE A 526 11.59 -17.52 22.53
N LYS A 527 12.45 -18.45 22.06
CA LYS A 527 12.63 -18.74 20.62
C LYS A 527 11.41 -19.39 19.97
N ARG A 528 10.55 -20.01 20.79
CA ARG A 528 9.31 -20.65 20.33
C ARG A 528 8.11 -19.70 20.27
N MET A 529 8.27 -18.44 20.68
CA MET A 529 7.14 -17.54 20.94
C MET A 529 6.78 -16.61 19.78
N GLU A 530 7.67 -16.46 18.80
CA GLU A 530 7.47 -15.51 17.68
C GLU A 530 6.22 -15.81 16.83
N THR A 531 5.77 -17.08 16.82
CA THR A 531 4.64 -17.58 16.04
C THR A 531 3.33 -17.74 16.85
N VAL A 532 3.33 -17.32 18.12
CA VAL A 532 2.18 -17.51 19.02
C VAL A 532 1.32 -16.24 19.04
N HIS A 533 0.04 -16.38 18.72
CA HIS A 533 -0.93 -15.29 18.68
C HIS A 533 -2.17 -15.59 19.53
N PRO A 534 -2.89 -14.56 20.01
CA PRO A 534 -4.20 -14.73 20.64
C PRO A 534 -5.20 -15.38 19.68
N THR A 535 -6.18 -16.11 20.19
CA THR A 535 -7.20 -16.75 19.35
C THR A 535 -8.37 -15.81 19.04
N VAL A 536 -9.13 -16.12 17.99
CA VAL A 536 -10.42 -15.45 17.70
C VAL A 536 -11.34 -15.46 18.92
N PHE A 537 -11.38 -16.58 19.64
CA PHE A 537 -12.19 -16.73 20.86
C PHE A 537 -11.84 -15.71 21.95
N TYR A 538 -10.55 -15.43 22.17
CA TYR A 538 -10.12 -14.43 23.14
C TYR A 538 -10.66 -13.03 22.78
N TYR A 539 -10.54 -12.62 21.53
CA TYR A 539 -11.00 -11.30 21.09
C TYR A 539 -12.52 -11.16 21.25
N LEU A 540 -13.29 -12.20 20.97
CA LEU A 540 -14.74 -12.22 21.17
C LEU A 540 -15.13 -12.07 22.65
N ARG A 541 -14.55 -12.87 23.55
CA ARG A 541 -14.93 -12.83 24.98
C ARG A 541 -14.41 -11.61 25.73
N SER A 542 -13.27 -11.07 25.31
CA SER A 542 -12.70 -9.85 25.91
C SER A 542 -13.38 -8.56 25.44
N SER A 543 -14.24 -8.62 24.42
CA SER A 543 -14.90 -7.47 23.82
C SER A 543 -16.37 -7.37 24.23
N LYS A 544 -16.81 -6.14 24.56
CA LYS A 544 -18.23 -5.83 24.78
C LYS A 544 -18.93 -5.60 23.45
N TRP A 545 -20.15 -6.13 23.29
CA TRP A 545 -20.98 -5.95 22.08
C TRP A 545 -21.08 -4.49 21.60
N VAL A 546 -21.25 -3.53 22.52
CA VAL A 546 -21.34 -2.09 22.15
C VAL A 546 -20.10 -1.62 21.38
N ALA A 547 -18.91 -2.03 21.81
CA ALA A 547 -17.66 -1.67 21.14
C ALA A 547 -17.56 -2.36 19.77
N ILE A 548 -17.92 -3.64 19.69
CA ILE A 548 -17.93 -4.41 18.45
C ILE A 548 -18.88 -3.77 17.43
N ARG A 549 -20.12 -3.46 17.83
CA ARG A 549 -21.13 -2.80 17.00
C ARG A 549 -20.63 -1.46 16.46
N ASN A 550 -19.96 -0.66 17.29
CA ASN A 550 -19.42 0.62 16.86
C ASN A 550 -18.33 0.48 15.79
N VAL A 551 -17.53 -0.60 15.84
CA VAL A 551 -16.56 -0.89 14.77
C VAL A 551 -17.29 -1.30 13.49
N ILE A 552 -18.22 -2.25 13.58
CA ILE A 552 -19.01 -2.72 12.43
C ILE A 552 -19.68 -1.55 11.70
N LEU A 553 -20.29 -0.62 12.45
CA LEU A 553 -20.94 0.56 11.88
C LEU A 553 -19.98 1.54 11.19
N LYS A 554 -18.69 1.57 11.59
CA LYS A 554 -17.68 2.47 11.01
C LYS A 554 -17.06 1.93 9.72
N GLU A 555 -16.89 0.60 9.60
CA GLU A 555 -16.22 0.00 8.44
C GLU A 555 -17.05 0.13 7.13
N LYS A 556 -18.36 0.34 7.20
CA LYS A 556 -19.20 0.45 6.00
C LYS A 556 -19.28 1.89 5.51
N LYS A 557 -18.43 2.25 4.53
CA LYS A 557 -18.38 3.61 3.95
C LYS A 557 -19.66 4.08 3.22
N ASN A 558 -20.60 3.21 2.83
CA ASN A 558 -21.75 3.60 1.98
C ASN A 558 -23.08 2.85 2.25
N GLY A 559 -23.38 2.35 3.47
CA GLY A 559 -24.70 1.77 3.72
C GLY A 559 -25.04 1.49 5.17
N VAL A 560 -26.31 1.64 5.54
CA VAL A 560 -26.84 1.31 6.87
C VAL A 560 -26.92 -0.22 6.97
N PHE A 561 -26.33 -0.83 8.00
CA PHE A 561 -26.71 -2.20 8.37
C PHE A 561 -28.14 -2.15 8.92
N ASP A 562 -29.04 -2.92 8.33
CA ASP A 562 -30.38 -3.01 8.86
C ASP A 562 -30.36 -3.49 10.32
N LYS A 563 -31.30 -2.99 11.12
CA LYS A 563 -31.46 -3.34 12.54
C LYS A 563 -31.60 -4.85 12.72
N GLU A 564 -32.21 -5.54 11.77
CA GLU A 564 -32.36 -6.99 11.81
C GLU A 564 -31.01 -7.71 11.68
N TYR A 565 -30.16 -7.29 10.73
CA TYR A 565 -28.82 -7.84 10.56
C TYR A 565 -27.95 -7.65 11.82
N LEU A 566 -28.01 -6.47 12.46
CA LEU A 566 -27.31 -6.25 13.73
C LEU A 566 -27.84 -7.12 14.88
N ARG A 567 -29.15 -7.41 14.90
CA ARG A 567 -29.74 -8.36 15.87
C ARG A 567 -29.24 -9.79 15.61
N LYS A 568 -29.12 -10.21 14.35
CA LYS A 568 -28.55 -11.51 13.97
C LYS A 568 -27.11 -11.65 14.43
N LEU A 569 -26.26 -10.66 14.13
CA LEU A 569 -24.88 -10.63 14.61
C LEU A 569 -24.77 -10.64 16.14
N TYR A 570 -25.69 -9.97 16.85
CA TYR A 570 -25.74 -10.03 18.31
C TYR A 570 -26.06 -11.44 18.83
N LYS A 571 -27.06 -12.11 18.24
CA LYS A 571 -27.40 -13.51 18.58
C LYS A 571 -26.22 -14.43 18.33
N MET A 572 -25.58 -14.31 17.17
CA MET A 572 -24.36 -15.04 16.81
C MET A 572 -23.24 -14.80 17.84
N TYR A 573 -22.94 -13.54 18.18
CA TYR A 573 -21.96 -13.19 19.21
C TYR A 573 -22.25 -13.89 20.55
N LYS A 574 -23.52 -13.93 20.98
CA LYS A 574 -23.92 -14.61 22.22
C LYS A 574 -23.69 -16.12 22.16
N ILE A 575 -24.01 -16.76 21.03
CA ILE A 575 -23.77 -18.19 20.78
C ILE A 575 -22.27 -18.49 20.82
N LEU A 576 -21.47 -17.73 20.05
CA LEU A 576 -20.03 -17.92 19.97
C LEU A 576 -19.33 -17.72 21.32
N CYS A 577 -19.78 -16.77 22.14
CA CYS A 577 -19.25 -16.56 23.50
C CYS A 577 -19.51 -17.72 24.47
N ALA A 578 -20.47 -18.59 24.16
CA ALA A 578 -20.81 -19.77 24.95
C ALA A 578 -20.21 -21.07 24.38
N LYS A 579 -19.71 -21.05 23.14
CA LYS A 579 -19.16 -22.24 22.46
C LYS A 579 -17.74 -22.55 22.94
N THR A 580 -17.36 -23.83 22.92
CA THR A 580 -16.00 -24.27 23.24
C THR A 580 -15.15 -24.31 21.96
N PRO A 581 -13.97 -23.67 21.92
CA PRO A 581 -13.08 -23.74 20.77
C PRO A 581 -12.52 -25.16 20.58
N LYS A 582 -12.27 -25.54 19.33
CA LYS A 582 -11.64 -26.82 18.95
C LYS A 582 -10.26 -26.57 18.35
N HIS A 583 -9.44 -27.63 18.29
CA HIS A 583 -8.12 -27.55 17.69
C HIS A 583 -8.19 -27.16 16.23
N TYR A 584 -7.40 -26.15 15.88
CA TYR A 584 -7.15 -25.75 14.51
C TYR A 584 -6.34 -26.84 13.79
N PRO A 585 -6.74 -27.28 12.58
CA PRO A 585 -6.13 -28.41 11.90
C PRO A 585 -4.69 -28.19 11.42
N TYR A 586 -4.20 -26.94 11.32
CA TYR A 586 -2.86 -26.67 10.81
C TYR A 586 -1.93 -26.15 11.92
N PRO A 587 -0.91 -26.91 12.37
CA PRO A 587 -0.07 -26.48 13.50
C PRO A 587 0.76 -25.21 13.23
N ASN A 588 0.99 -24.86 11.96
CA ASN A 588 1.80 -23.71 11.53
C ASN A 588 0.97 -22.65 10.77
N GLY A 589 -0.31 -22.52 11.08
CA GLY A 589 -1.18 -21.51 10.46
C GLY A 589 -1.85 -20.58 11.47
N TYR A 590 -2.25 -19.41 10.99
CA TYR A 590 -3.03 -18.42 11.73
C TYR A 590 -3.93 -17.65 10.76
N LEU A 591 -4.98 -17.03 11.29
CA LEU A 591 -5.76 -16.04 10.56
C LEU A 591 -5.05 -14.69 10.62
N GLU A 592 -5.08 -13.97 9.51
CA GLU A 592 -4.54 -12.63 9.41
C GLU A 592 -5.67 -11.65 9.11
N SER A 593 -5.83 -10.62 9.96
CA SER A 593 -6.84 -9.57 9.76
C SER A 593 -6.27 -8.42 8.96
N SER A 594 -6.80 -8.22 7.75
CA SER A 594 -6.62 -6.98 6.98
C SER A 594 -7.77 -6.01 7.25
N GLU A 595 -7.73 -4.84 6.61
CA GLU A 595 -8.80 -3.82 6.71
C GLU A 595 -10.15 -4.31 6.23
N ASN A 596 -10.19 -5.15 5.19
CA ASN A 596 -11.45 -5.56 4.57
C ASN A 596 -11.71 -7.06 4.67
N TYR A 597 -10.71 -7.88 5.01
CA TYR A 597 -10.80 -9.34 4.94
C TYR A 597 -9.99 -10.05 6.03
N LEU A 598 -10.40 -11.28 6.32
CA LEU A 598 -9.63 -12.26 7.08
C LEU A 598 -9.19 -13.38 6.13
N TYR A 599 -7.92 -13.73 6.14
CA TYR A 599 -7.36 -14.83 5.34
C TYR A 599 -6.46 -15.74 6.17
N ILE A 600 -6.14 -16.93 5.67
CA ILE A 600 -5.20 -17.84 6.34
C ILE A 600 -3.78 -17.54 5.86
N CYS A 601 -2.87 -17.44 6.83
CA CYS A 601 -1.44 -17.51 6.59
C CYS A 601 -0.84 -18.77 7.19
N ARG A 602 0.21 -19.27 6.53
CA ARG A 602 1.07 -20.33 7.05
C ARG A 602 2.50 -19.85 7.14
N TRP A 603 3.28 -20.54 7.96
CA TRP A 603 4.71 -20.27 8.07
C TRP A 603 5.53 -21.54 8.08
N LYS A 604 6.79 -21.41 7.67
CA LYS A 604 7.81 -22.45 7.70
C LYS A 604 9.07 -21.89 8.33
N ARG A 605 9.76 -22.70 9.13
CA ARG A 605 11.08 -22.37 9.66
C ARG A 605 12.17 -22.98 8.76
N GLU A 606 13.10 -22.16 8.30
CA GLU A 606 14.27 -22.61 7.54
C GLU A 606 15.34 -23.22 8.46
N LYS A 607 16.33 -23.89 7.86
CA LYS A 607 17.40 -24.60 8.59
C LYS A 607 18.27 -23.65 9.44
N ASP A 608 18.37 -22.39 9.03
CA ASP A 608 19.07 -21.31 9.75
C ASP A 608 18.23 -20.70 10.89
N GLY A 609 17.00 -21.18 11.10
CA GLY A 609 16.07 -20.71 12.12
C GLY A 609 15.16 -19.57 11.68
N ARG A 610 15.33 -19.04 10.46
CA ARG A 610 14.51 -17.96 9.89
C ARG A 610 13.06 -18.42 9.68
N LEU A 611 12.09 -17.57 9.99
CA LEU A 611 10.68 -17.82 9.72
C LEU A 611 10.31 -17.22 8.36
N ILE A 612 9.74 -18.02 7.48
CA ILE A 612 9.15 -17.60 6.21
C ILE A 612 7.64 -17.76 6.31
N GLU A 613 6.92 -16.65 6.18
CA GLU A 613 5.47 -16.61 6.10
C GLU A 613 5.04 -16.62 4.63
N TYR A 614 3.97 -17.35 4.32
CA TYR A 614 3.37 -17.34 2.99
C TYR A 614 1.85 -17.41 3.12
N GLU A 615 1.20 -16.60 2.29
CA GLU A 615 -0.24 -16.62 2.06
C GLU A 615 -0.60 -17.95 1.41
N ASP A 616 -1.58 -18.64 1.99
CA ASP A 616 -2.11 -19.86 1.42
C ASP A 616 -3.23 -19.50 0.45
N GLY A 617 -3.17 -19.96 -0.79
CA GLY A 617 -4.12 -19.60 -1.85
C GLY A 617 -5.53 -20.18 -1.66
N GLU A 618 -5.79 -20.89 -0.56
CA GLU A 618 -7.11 -21.40 -0.17
C GLU A 618 -7.95 -20.33 0.57
N GLU A 619 -7.92 -19.06 0.12
CA GLU A 619 -8.67 -17.96 0.75
C GLU A 619 -10.20 -18.19 0.72
N ASP A 620 -10.71 -18.95 -0.26
CA ASP A 620 -12.15 -18.97 -0.53
C ASP A 620 -12.95 -19.94 0.36
N ALA A 621 -12.32 -20.93 1.00
CA ALA A 621 -13.08 -22.06 1.57
C ALA A 621 -12.96 -22.24 3.09
N TYR A 622 -12.04 -21.54 3.78
CA TYR A 622 -11.81 -21.78 5.21
C TYR A 622 -13.04 -21.54 6.07
N PHE A 623 -13.62 -20.34 5.97
CA PHE A 623 -14.80 -19.99 6.77
C PHE A 623 -16.03 -20.79 6.34
N TRP A 624 -16.06 -21.26 5.10
CA TRP A 624 -17.16 -22.01 4.51
C TRP A 624 -17.14 -23.46 4.99
N ASN A 625 -15.96 -24.08 5.02
CA ASN A 625 -15.81 -25.51 5.25
C ASN A 625 -15.59 -25.89 6.72
N TYR A 626 -15.17 -24.96 7.58
CA TYR A 626 -14.87 -25.25 8.98
C TYR A 626 -15.94 -24.72 9.94
N SER A 627 -16.35 -25.59 10.88
CA SER A 627 -17.25 -25.21 11.98
C SER A 627 -16.74 -23.99 12.74
N TRP A 628 -17.66 -23.18 13.27
CA TRP A 628 -17.30 -22.01 14.09
C TRP A 628 -16.39 -22.35 15.26
N SER A 629 -16.48 -23.56 15.83
CA SER A 629 -15.59 -23.98 16.92
C SER A 629 -14.11 -24.07 16.52
N ILE A 630 -13.82 -24.44 15.28
CA ILE A 630 -12.45 -24.49 14.76
C ILE A 630 -11.93 -23.06 14.54
N THR A 631 -12.74 -22.20 13.92
CA THR A 631 -12.39 -20.78 13.73
C THR A 631 -12.10 -20.09 15.07
N LEU A 632 -12.92 -20.33 16.10
CA LEU A 632 -12.72 -19.78 17.44
C LEU A 632 -11.36 -20.19 18.05
N GLY A 633 -10.92 -21.42 17.83
CA GLY A 633 -9.64 -21.94 18.33
C GLY A 633 -8.42 -21.50 17.52
N THR A 634 -8.62 -20.78 16.41
CA THR A 634 -7.54 -20.41 15.49
C THR A 634 -6.84 -19.13 15.95
N PRO A 635 -5.49 -19.07 15.94
CA PRO A 635 -4.76 -17.86 16.25
C PRO A 635 -5.07 -16.76 15.25
N LEU A 636 -5.16 -15.51 15.70
CA LEU A 636 -5.44 -14.34 14.88
C LEU A 636 -4.35 -13.29 15.10
N LYS A 637 -3.68 -12.95 14.00
CA LYS A 637 -2.64 -11.92 13.90
C LYS A 637 -3.20 -10.71 13.15
N ASP A 638 -2.73 -9.52 13.50
CA ASP A 638 -2.98 -8.32 12.69
C ASP A 638 -2.10 -8.37 11.44
N ALA A 639 -2.72 -8.37 10.25
CA ALA A 639 -1.98 -8.22 9.00
C ALA A 639 -1.30 -6.86 8.98
N ALA A 640 -1.95 -5.82 9.48
CA ALA A 640 -1.39 -4.49 9.41
C ALA A 640 -0.25 -4.26 10.41
N ASN A 641 0.25 -5.29 11.11
CA ASN A 641 1.16 -5.29 12.28
C ASN A 641 1.95 -3.98 12.38
N ARG A 642 1.27 -2.97 12.94
CA ARG A 642 1.68 -1.57 12.82
C ARG A 642 2.97 -1.47 13.60
N LEU A 643 4.06 -1.17 12.91
CA LEU A 643 5.39 -1.25 13.51
C LEU A 643 5.40 -0.33 14.74
N PRO A 644 5.76 -0.82 15.95
CA PRO A 644 5.70 -0.04 17.18
C PRO A 644 6.26 1.39 17.09
N PHE A 645 7.28 1.63 16.26
CA PHE A 645 7.84 2.97 16.01
C PHE A 645 6.86 3.97 15.38
N MET A 646 5.84 3.49 14.67
CA MET A 646 4.84 4.33 13.99
C MET A 646 3.79 4.91 14.95
N MET A 647 3.79 4.48 16.24
CA MET A 647 2.89 4.97 17.31
C MET A 647 1.40 4.94 17.02
N TYR A 648 0.94 4.09 16.13
CA TYR A 648 -0.50 3.90 16.00
C TYR A 648 -1.03 3.16 17.21
N PRO A 649 -2.19 3.55 17.75
CA PRO A 649 -2.87 2.71 18.69
C PRO A 649 -3.11 1.34 18.01
N PRO A 650 -2.75 0.23 18.68
CA PRO A 650 -3.07 -1.10 18.17
C PRO A 650 -4.58 -1.18 17.94
N ARG A 651 -5.00 -1.95 16.93
CA ARG A 651 -6.43 -2.19 16.73
C ARG A 651 -7.01 -2.80 18.02
N THR A 652 -8.19 -2.33 18.39
CA THR A 652 -8.83 -2.77 19.63
C THR A 652 -9.28 -4.23 19.54
N ASN A 653 -9.43 -4.93 20.67
CA ASN A 653 -10.01 -6.28 20.66
C ASN A 653 -11.37 -6.32 19.95
N ALA A 654 -12.17 -5.24 20.07
CA ALA A 654 -13.46 -5.12 19.42
C ALA A 654 -13.37 -5.11 17.89
N TYR A 655 -12.27 -4.60 17.33
CA TYR A 655 -12.01 -4.66 15.89
C TYR A 655 -11.83 -6.11 15.42
N PHE A 656 -10.92 -6.86 16.05
CA PHE A 656 -10.68 -8.25 15.68
C PHE A 656 -11.93 -9.12 15.87
N ALA A 657 -12.70 -8.86 16.94
CA ALA A 657 -13.99 -9.50 17.17
C ALA A 657 -15.01 -9.17 16.06
N ALA A 658 -15.09 -7.90 15.62
CA ALA A 658 -15.98 -7.46 14.55
C ALA A 658 -15.65 -8.13 13.22
N MET A 659 -14.38 -8.09 12.79
CA MET A 659 -13.94 -8.72 11.54
C MET A 659 -14.20 -10.23 11.55
N SER A 660 -13.93 -10.89 12.68
CA SER A 660 -14.21 -12.33 12.83
C SER A 660 -15.69 -12.65 12.71
N LEU A 661 -16.57 -11.86 13.34
CA LEU A 661 -18.02 -12.04 13.23
C LEU A 661 -18.50 -11.89 11.79
N LEU A 662 -18.05 -10.85 11.09
CA LEU A 662 -18.42 -10.60 9.70
C LEU A 662 -17.91 -11.70 8.75
N ALA A 663 -16.69 -12.20 8.94
CA ALA A 663 -16.18 -13.30 8.12
C ALA A 663 -16.94 -14.61 8.37
N MET A 664 -17.30 -14.90 9.63
CA MET A 664 -17.98 -16.13 10.00
C MET A 664 -19.43 -16.21 9.49
N THR A 665 -20.05 -15.10 9.04
CA THR A 665 -21.36 -15.15 8.35
C THR A 665 -21.29 -15.79 6.97
N ALA A 666 -20.09 -15.99 6.41
CA ALA A 666 -19.92 -16.72 5.17
C ALA A 666 -20.23 -18.22 5.31
N ASN A 667 -20.23 -18.78 6.53
CA ASN A 667 -20.62 -20.16 6.78
C ASN A 667 -22.15 -20.31 6.85
N LYS A 668 -22.79 -20.51 5.69
CA LYS A 668 -24.26 -20.62 5.60
C LYS A 668 -24.81 -21.79 6.41
N ASP A 669 -24.15 -22.96 6.35
CA ASP A 669 -24.60 -24.16 7.04
C ASP A 669 -24.63 -23.97 8.57
N GLU A 670 -23.58 -23.39 9.18
CA GLU A 670 -23.62 -23.06 10.61
C GLU A 670 -24.69 -22.00 10.90
N MET A 671 -24.87 -20.98 10.04
CA MET A 671 -25.93 -19.98 10.23
C MET A 671 -27.33 -20.62 10.25
N GLU A 672 -27.61 -21.54 9.33
CA GLU A 672 -28.87 -22.30 9.26
C GLU A 672 -29.08 -23.18 10.49
N ASN A 673 -28.03 -23.92 10.90
CA ASN A 673 -28.08 -24.83 12.06
C ASN A 673 -28.46 -24.12 13.38
N TYR A 674 -28.20 -22.81 13.50
CA TYR A 674 -28.57 -22.02 14.67
C TYR A 674 -29.76 -21.07 14.43
N GLY A 675 -30.49 -21.22 13.32
CA GLY A 675 -31.65 -20.40 12.98
C GLY A 675 -31.31 -18.92 12.78
N LEU A 676 -30.14 -18.64 12.21
CA LEU A 676 -29.63 -17.28 11.93
C LEU A 676 -29.55 -16.96 10.44
N SER A 677 -29.86 -17.90 9.55
CA SER A 677 -29.89 -17.68 8.10
C SER A 677 -31.01 -16.73 7.66
N ASP A 678 -30.78 -16.07 6.52
CA ASP A 678 -31.83 -15.39 5.77
C ASP A 678 -32.57 -16.43 4.93
N ASP A 679 -33.90 -16.30 4.84
CA ASP A 679 -34.73 -17.01 3.86
C ASP A 679 -34.10 -16.83 2.45
N PRO A 680 -33.86 -17.90 1.65
CA PRO A 680 -33.04 -17.82 0.43
C PRO A 680 -33.55 -16.90 -0.69
N LEU A 681 -34.69 -16.22 -0.51
CA LEU A 681 -35.41 -15.50 -1.56
C LEU A 681 -35.34 -13.96 -1.50
N SER A 682 -34.44 -13.34 -0.72
CA SER A 682 -34.38 -11.87 -0.63
C SER A 682 -33.10 -11.17 -1.11
N ILE A 683 -32.12 -11.89 -1.66
CA ILE A 683 -30.91 -11.27 -2.24
C ILE A 683 -30.60 -11.76 -3.66
N TYR A 684 -31.57 -12.37 -4.36
CA TYR A 684 -31.55 -12.51 -5.81
C TYR A 684 -32.93 -12.28 -6.40
#